data_AF-A0AAN0M5P3-F1
#
_entry.id   AF-A0AAN0M5P3-F1
#
_cell.length_a   1.000
_cell.length_b   1.000
_cell.length_c   1.000
_cell.angle_alpha   90.00
_cell.angle_beta   90.00
_cell.angle_gamma   90.00
#
_symmetry.space_group_name_H-M   'P 1'
#
loop_
_entity.id
_entity.type
_entity.pdbx_description
1 polymer ?
#
loop_
_entity_poly.entity_id
_entity_poly.type
_entity_poly.pdbx_seq_one_letter_code
_entity_poly.pdbx_strand_id
1 'polypeptide(L)'
;MSKTLLVCDCLGSQSVDPAALEAATGKTCGRCYSSLCTDQIDIAAQAIAQGDVMIACQQEAHRFVALAEDLDVKAPAFVDIRDRAGWTDDAANVTPKMAALIAEAALTPPTQKAFDVVSEGTCLIIGATDVALAAAEKLSEALTITVLLAPGTDIVPNQNYDTVVGNLHQANGTLGRFEVRINAFQQSVTGGRGTPAMTPARDGAVSECDIILDLTGGVPLFPAPDKRDGYVRADPKSPVAVADAIFAASQLVGTFEKPFYVRLETSLCAHSRAEKPACSNCLNMCPTGAIASAGEHVSIDPTICAGCGACSAVCPSGAISYDAPSGDFTFRRINTLASSYRAAGGKDAALLVHDEHGAEMISLAARYGRGLPAHVIPLQVDALAGFGHAEMVGALASGFARVDVLLAPKTERDALVPQADLANAISPDKVALLDIADPDALSDHLFAQTKTPAIATPILPLGSRRQVARLSAKALNPDVTTLPLPENAPYGAVIVDTDACTLCLACASLCPSGALGDNVDLPQLRFQEDACLQCGLCANVCPEKAITLQPQFDLTDAALSQTVLNEEEPFACIECGSLFGVKSTVERITEKLANNHAMFSSPDAIKMIQMCDNCRINAQYHSENNPFAAGERPRPRTTDDYLSKRKDH
;
A
#
# COMPACT_ATOMS: atom_id res chain seq x y z
N MET A 1 -11.13 -17.13 -22.70
CA MET A 1 -12.28 -17.11 -21.77
C MET A 1 -13.10 -18.35 -22.05
N SER A 2 -13.53 -19.06 -21.02
CA SER A 2 -14.38 -20.25 -21.16
C SER A 2 -15.68 -19.91 -21.90
N LYS A 3 -16.05 -20.74 -22.87
CA LYS A 3 -17.27 -20.60 -23.66
C LYS A 3 -18.45 -21.35 -23.04
N THR A 4 -18.15 -22.46 -22.35
CA THR A 4 -19.14 -23.35 -21.75
C THR A 4 -19.21 -23.13 -20.24
N LEU A 5 -20.42 -23.09 -19.70
CA LEU A 5 -20.70 -23.01 -18.26
C LEU A 5 -21.51 -24.24 -17.83
N LEU A 6 -20.94 -25.04 -16.91
CA LEU A 6 -21.67 -26.11 -16.23
C LEU A 6 -22.17 -25.62 -14.87
N VAL A 7 -23.48 -25.74 -14.64
CA VAL A 7 -24.13 -25.35 -13.39
C VAL A 7 -24.80 -26.55 -12.72
N CYS A 8 -24.78 -26.56 -11.39
CA CYS A 8 -25.29 -27.66 -10.59
C CYS A 8 -26.20 -27.11 -9.48
N ASP A 9 -27.36 -27.73 -9.24
CA ASP A 9 -28.28 -27.40 -8.14
C ASP A 9 -27.89 -28.05 -6.80
N CYS A 10 -26.80 -28.82 -6.79
CA CYS A 10 -26.26 -29.52 -5.62
C CYS A 10 -27.34 -30.36 -4.91
N LEU A 11 -27.90 -31.35 -5.61
CA LEU A 11 -28.98 -32.24 -5.16
C LEU A 11 -30.29 -31.50 -4.86
N GLY A 12 -30.58 -30.44 -5.61
CA GLY A 12 -31.75 -29.58 -5.43
C GLY A 12 -31.68 -28.68 -4.19
N SER A 13 -30.50 -28.49 -3.60
CA SER A 13 -30.32 -27.66 -2.40
C SER A 13 -30.23 -26.15 -2.72
N GLN A 14 -30.10 -25.77 -3.98
CA GLN A 14 -30.17 -24.38 -4.43
C GLN A 14 -30.99 -24.24 -5.72
N SER A 15 -31.60 -23.07 -5.90
CA SER A 15 -32.32 -22.75 -7.14
C SER A 15 -31.38 -22.12 -8.16
N VAL A 16 -31.24 -22.74 -9.33
CA VAL A 16 -30.39 -22.24 -10.43
C VAL A 16 -31.21 -22.21 -11.71
N ASP A 17 -31.18 -21.09 -12.43
CA ASP A 17 -31.81 -20.91 -13.74
C ASP A 17 -30.75 -20.85 -14.84
N PRO A 18 -30.45 -21.96 -15.53
CA PRO A 18 -29.43 -22.00 -16.58
C PRO A 18 -29.73 -21.07 -17.75
N ALA A 19 -31.01 -20.91 -18.12
CA ALA A 19 -31.39 -20.08 -19.27
C ALA A 19 -31.17 -18.59 -18.96
N ALA A 20 -31.52 -18.17 -17.75
CA ALA A 20 -31.26 -16.81 -17.31
C ALA A 20 -29.76 -16.53 -17.13
N LEU A 21 -28.98 -17.51 -16.65
CA LEU A 21 -27.52 -17.40 -16.55
C LEU A 21 -26.84 -17.36 -17.93
N GLU A 22 -27.30 -18.16 -18.89
CA GLU A 22 -26.84 -18.07 -20.29
C GLU A 22 -27.09 -16.68 -20.87
N ALA A 23 -28.31 -16.16 -20.72
CA ALA A 23 -28.68 -14.83 -21.19
C ALA A 23 -27.85 -13.72 -20.53
N ALA A 24 -27.58 -13.83 -19.22
CA ALA A 24 -26.84 -12.81 -18.47
C ALA A 24 -25.32 -12.84 -18.70
N THR A 25 -24.74 -14.03 -18.88
CA THR A 25 -23.28 -14.20 -18.98
C THR A 25 -22.77 -14.34 -20.41
N GLY A 26 -23.66 -14.62 -21.37
CA GLY A 26 -23.30 -14.92 -22.76
C GLY A 26 -22.53 -16.23 -22.92
N LYS A 27 -22.42 -17.05 -21.87
CA LYS A 27 -21.79 -18.38 -21.90
C LYS A 27 -22.85 -19.41 -22.22
N THR A 28 -22.52 -20.38 -23.06
CA THR A 28 -23.41 -21.51 -23.33
C THR A 28 -23.59 -22.32 -22.06
N CYS A 29 -24.81 -22.31 -21.54
CA CYS A 29 -25.19 -23.04 -20.35
C CYS A 29 -26.13 -24.17 -20.76
N GLY A 30 -25.73 -25.41 -20.47
CA GLY A 30 -26.60 -26.56 -20.71
C GLY A 30 -27.80 -26.58 -19.75
N ARG A 31 -28.32 -27.78 -19.50
CA ARG A 31 -29.27 -27.98 -18.40
C ARG A 31 -28.59 -27.79 -17.05
N CYS A 32 -29.38 -27.56 -16.01
CA CYS A 32 -28.90 -27.68 -14.63
C CYS A 32 -28.66 -29.16 -14.30
N TYR A 33 -27.52 -29.47 -13.70
CA TYR A 33 -27.17 -30.79 -13.19
C TYR A 33 -27.46 -30.86 -11.69
N SER A 34 -27.47 -32.05 -11.10
CA SER A 34 -27.76 -32.20 -9.65
C SER A 34 -26.65 -32.86 -8.86
N SER A 35 -25.83 -33.69 -9.49
CA SER A 35 -24.72 -34.39 -8.86
C SER A 35 -23.48 -34.39 -9.77
N LEU A 36 -23.16 -33.21 -10.35
CA LEU A 36 -22.07 -33.05 -11.33
C LEU A 36 -20.70 -33.56 -10.83
N CYS A 37 -20.42 -33.43 -9.54
CA CYS A 37 -19.17 -33.87 -8.91
C CYS A 37 -19.12 -35.36 -8.55
N THR A 38 -20.24 -36.09 -8.68
CA THR A 38 -20.38 -37.49 -8.27
C THR A 38 -21.07 -38.31 -9.38
N ASP A 39 -22.36 -38.60 -9.28
CA ASP A 39 -23.05 -39.52 -10.22
C ASP A 39 -23.04 -39.04 -11.68
N GLN A 40 -22.77 -37.75 -11.90
CA GLN A 40 -22.74 -37.11 -13.21
C GLN A 40 -21.34 -36.65 -13.62
N ILE A 41 -20.29 -37.19 -13.00
CA ILE A 41 -18.89 -36.80 -13.25
C ILE A 41 -18.44 -37.02 -14.70
N ASP A 42 -18.99 -38.04 -15.38
CA ASP A 42 -18.70 -38.32 -16.79
C ASP A 42 -19.08 -37.13 -17.70
N ILE A 43 -20.09 -36.35 -17.33
CA ILE A 43 -20.50 -35.15 -18.07
C ILE A 43 -19.47 -34.04 -17.90
N ALA A 44 -18.95 -33.87 -16.68
CA ALA A 44 -17.85 -32.94 -16.42
C ALA A 44 -16.59 -33.38 -17.16
N ALA A 45 -16.26 -34.67 -17.17
CA ALA A 45 -15.12 -35.23 -17.91
C ALA A 45 -15.18 -34.89 -19.40
N GLN A 46 -16.35 -35.09 -20.03
CA GLN A 46 -16.56 -34.77 -21.44
C GLN A 46 -16.36 -33.28 -21.74
N ALA A 47 -16.88 -32.39 -20.88
CA ALA A 47 -16.74 -30.95 -21.06
C ALA A 47 -15.29 -30.48 -20.81
N ILE A 48 -14.62 -31.05 -19.80
CA ILE A 48 -13.21 -30.78 -19.49
C ILE A 48 -12.31 -31.20 -20.66
N ALA A 49 -12.53 -32.38 -21.23
CA ALA A 49 -11.79 -32.88 -22.40
C ALA A 49 -11.96 -31.98 -23.64
N GLN A 50 -13.11 -31.30 -23.79
CA GLN A 50 -13.34 -30.34 -24.88
C GLN A 50 -12.62 -28.99 -24.66
N GLY A 51 -12.20 -28.69 -23.42
CA GLY A 51 -11.57 -27.43 -23.03
C GLY A 51 -12.54 -26.25 -22.91
N ASP A 52 -12.03 -25.09 -22.50
CA ASP A 52 -12.78 -23.83 -22.37
C ASP A 52 -14.08 -23.93 -21.53
N VAL A 53 -14.09 -24.75 -20.48
CA VAL A 53 -15.22 -24.92 -19.56
C VAL A 53 -14.99 -24.18 -18.24
N MET A 54 -16.06 -23.60 -17.72
CA MET A 54 -16.16 -23.13 -16.34
C MET A 54 -17.20 -23.98 -15.60
N ILE A 55 -16.86 -24.41 -14.38
CA ILE A 55 -17.71 -25.22 -13.53
C ILE A 55 -18.13 -24.39 -12.32
N ALA A 56 -19.44 -24.19 -12.15
CA ALA A 56 -20.01 -23.44 -11.04
C ALA A 56 -20.11 -24.29 -9.76
N CYS A 57 -18.96 -24.82 -9.32
CA CYS A 57 -18.79 -25.58 -8.09
C CYS A 57 -17.32 -25.47 -7.62
N GLN A 58 -17.02 -24.48 -6.77
CA GLN A 58 -15.69 -24.32 -6.18
C GLN A 58 -15.37 -25.39 -5.13
N GLN A 59 -16.38 -25.82 -4.36
CA GLN A 59 -16.21 -26.78 -3.25
C GLN A 59 -15.51 -28.08 -3.69
N GLU A 60 -15.91 -28.58 -4.85
CA GLU A 60 -15.40 -29.84 -5.41
C GLU A 60 -14.36 -29.60 -6.51
N ALA A 61 -13.75 -28.40 -6.56
CA ALA A 61 -12.75 -28.06 -7.57
C ALA A 61 -11.60 -29.09 -7.61
N HIS A 62 -11.14 -29.56 -6.45
CA HIS A 62 -10.10 -30.59 -6.34
C HIS A 62 -10.43 -31.86 -7.14
N ARG A 63 -11.70 -32.30 -7.15
CA ARG A 63 -12.12 -33.48 -7.93
C ARG A 63 -12.03 -33.24 -9.42
N PHE A 64 -12.48 -32.07 -9.88
CA PHE A 64 -12.45 -31.72 -11.29
C PHE A 64 -11.03 -31.43 -11.79
N VAL A 65 -10.14 -30.92 -10.92
CA VAL A 65 -8.71 -30.76 -11.21
C VAL A 65 -8.06 -32.14 -11.37
N ALA A 66 -8.26 -33.05 -10.42
CA ALA A 66 -7.76 -34.43 -10.53
C ALA A 66 -8.27 -35.13 -11.81
N LEU A 67 -9.53 -34.92 -12.16
CA LEU A 67 -10.10 -35.42 -13.41
C LEU A 67 -9.46 -34.80 -14.66
N ALA A 68 -9.11 -33.51 -14.63
CA ALA A 68 -8.40 -32.86 -15.73
C ALA A 68 -6.97 -33.39 -15.88
N GLU A 69 -6.29 -33.69 -14.76
CA GLU A 69 -4.98 -34.33 -14.73
C GLU A 69 -5.03 -35.75 -15.31
N ASP A 70 -6.01 -36.56 -14.91
CA ASP A 70 -6.22 -37.91 -15.45
C ASP A 70 -6.49 -37.90 -16.97
N LEU A 71 -7.07 -36.82 -17.48
CA LEU A 71 -7.36 -36.60 -18.90
C LEU A 71 -6.21 -35.91 -19.66
N ASP A 72 -5.12 -35.52 -18.99
CA ASP A 72 -4.00 -34.76 -19.55
C ASP A 72 -4.43 -33.45 -20.25
N VAL A 73 -5.37 -32.72 -19.63
CA VAL A 73 -5.87 -31.43 -20.13
C VAL A 73 -5.78 -30.33 -19.08
N LYS A 74 -5.90 -29.08 -19.53
CA LYS A 74 -5.88 -27.92 -18.64
C LYS A 74 -7.08 -27.93 -17.69
N ALA A 75 -6.82 -27.71 -16.41
CA ALA A 75 -7.85 -27.54 -15.39
C ALA A 75 -8.88 -26.44 -15.77
N PRO A 76 -10.17 -26.67 -15.52
CA PRO A 76 -11.22 -25.71 -15.83
C PRO A 76 -11.21 -24.52 -14.86
N ALA A 77 -11.94 -23.47 -15.21
CA ALA A 77 -12.19 -22.36 -14.28
C ALA A 77 -13.33 -22.73 -13.31
N PHE A 78 -13.28 -22.21 -12.09
CA PHE A 78 -14.27 -22.49 -11.06
C PHE A 78 -14.90 -21.21 -10.52
N VAL A 79 -16.14 -21.32 -10.07
CA VAL A 79 -16.83 -20.27 -9.36
C VAL A 79 -17.74 -20.88 -8.32
N ASP A 80 -17.74 -20.32 -7.12
CA ASP A 80 -18.74 -20.65 -6.12
C ASP A 80 -19.98 -19.78 -6.32
N ILE A 81 -21.06 -20.41 -6.78
CA ILE A 81 -22.39 -19.79 -6.83
C ILE A 81 -23.30 -20.33 -5.74
N ARG A 82 -22.82 -21.27 -4.90
CA ARG A 82 -23.61 -21.94 -3.87
C ARG A 82 -23.48 -21.22 -2.56
N ASP A 83 -22.32 -21.25 -1.92
CA ASP A 83 -22.17 -20.66 -0.58
C ASP A 83 -22.20 -19.13 -0.68
N ARG A 84 -21.58 -18.58 -1.73
CA ARG A 84 -21.60 -17.15 -2.01
C ARG A 84 -22.96 -16.61 -2.48
N ALA A 85 -23.89 -17.44 -2.96
CA ALA A 85 -25.18 -16.95 -3.49
C ALA A 85 -26.40 -17.87 -3.29
N GLY A 86 -26.39 -19.10 -3.80
CA GLY A 86 -27.57 -19.96 -3.92
C GLY A 86 -28.08 -20.61 -2.64
N TRP A 87 -27.23 -20.82 -1.64
CA TRP A 87 -27.66 -21.16 -0.27
C TRP A 87 -27.96 -19.86 0.47
N THR A 88 -29.22 -19.45 0.38
CA THR A 88 -29.74 -18.25 1.03
C THR A 88 -31.20 -18.43 1.41
N ASP A 89 -31.60 -17.82 2.53
CA ASP A 89 -33.01 -17.72 2.93
C ASP A 89 -33.74 -16.57 2.22
N ASP A 90 -33.04 -15.76 1.40
CA ASP A 90 -33.67 -14.67 0.66
C ASP A 90 -34.57 -15.24 -0.45
N ALA A 91 -35.86 -14.87 -0.42
CA ALA A 91 -36.81 -15.28 -1.45
C ALA A 91 -36.66 -14.50 -2.76
N ALA A 92 -35.79 -13.48 -2.81
CA ALA A 92 -35.50 -12.72 -4.01
C ALA A 92 -34.72 -13.55 -5.05
N ASN A 93 -34.80 -13.13 -6.32
CA ASN A 93 -34.08 -13.78 -7.40
C ASN A 93 -32.55 -13.66 -7.21
N VAL A 94 -31.87 -14.79 -7.06
CA VAL A 94 -30.41 -14.89 -6.87
C VAL A 94 -29.62 -14.90 -8.19
N THR A 95 -30.29 -15.10 -9.33
CA THR A 95 -29.64 -15.14 -10.66
C THR A 95 -28.76 -13.92 -10.95
N PRO A 96 -29.15 -12.67 -10.62
CA PRO A 96 -28.28 -11.52 -10.85
C PRO A 96 -26.96 -11.60 -10.10
N LYS A 97 -27.00 -12.09 -8.86
CA LYS A 97 -25.82 -12.29 -8.02
C LYS A 97 -24.94 -13.41 -8.57
N MET A 98 -25.52 -14.55 -8.92
CA MET A 98 -24.80 -15.66 -9.56
C MET A 98 -24.12 -15.22 -10.87
N ALA A 99 -24.83 -14.49 -11.74
CA ALA A 99 -24.29 -13.97 -12.99
C ALA A 99 -23.11 -13.03 -12.78
N ALA A 100 -23.17 -12.15 -11.76
CA ALA A 100 -22.07 -11.27 -11.38
C ALA A 100 -20.83 -12.06 -10.95
N LEU A 101 -21.01 -13.07 -10.07
CA LEU A 101 -19.92 -13.93 -9.61
C LEU A 101 -19.27 -14.72 -10.77
N ILE A 102 -20.08 -15.26 -11.69
CA ILE A 102 -19.59 -15.96 -12.89
C ILE A 102 -18.80 -15.02 -13.80
N ALA A 103 -19.26 -13.78 -13.99
CA ALA A 103 -18.58 -12.79 -14.82
C ALA A 103 -17.24 -12.37 -14.22
N GLU A 104 -17.18 -12.19 -12.89
CA GLU A 104 -15.94 -11.87 -12.17
C GLU A 104 -14.94 -13.02 -12.24
N ALA A 105 -15.37 -14.27 -12.00
CA ALA A 105 -14.53 -15.46 -12.13
C ALA A 105 -14.02 -15.71 -13.57
N ALA A 106 -14.65 -15.09 -14.58
CA ALA A 106 -14.20 -15.18 -15.97
C ALA A 106 -13.07 -14.19 -16.30
N LEU A 107 -12.73 -13.28 -15.39
CA LEU A 107 -11.62 -12.34 -15.56
C LEU A 107 -10.28 -13.07 -15.46
N THR A 108 -9.35 -12.73 -16.35
CA THR A 108 -7.97 -13.21 -16.25
C THR A 108 -7.20 -12.32 -15.26
N PRO A 109 -6.69 -12.85 -14.14
CA PRO A 109 -5.83 -12.08 -13.25
C PRO A 109 -4.52 -11.71 -13.96
N PRO A 110 -3.94 -10.53 -13.65
CA PRO A 110 -2.64 -10.14 -14.19
C PRO A 110 -1.54 -11.08 -13.67
N THR A 111 -0.52 -11.31 -14.48
CA THR A 111 0.67 -12.05 -14.05
C THR A 111 1.40 -11.28 -12.97
N GLN A 112 1.66 -11.96 -11.84
CA GLN A 112 2.39 -11.39 -10.72
C GLN A 112 3.88 -11.70 -10.87
N LYS A 113 4.74 -10.75 -10.51
CA LYS A 113 6.18 -11.02 -10.40
C LYS A 113 6.43 -11.68 -9.04
N ALA A 114 7.26 -12.71 -9.01
CA ALA A 114 7.69 -13.36 -7.79
C ALA A 114 9.21 -13.52 -7.76
N PHE A 115 9.75 -13.83 -6.58
CA PHE A 115 11.14 -14.18 -6.35
C PHE A 115 11.23 -15.35 -5.37
N ASP A 116 12.33 -16.09 -5.46
CA ASP A 116 12.55 -17.26 -4.62
C ASP A 116 13.07 -16.85 -3.23
N VAL A 117 12.53 -17.49 -2.20
CA VAL A 117 13.01 -17.49 -0.82
C VAL A 117 13.45 -18.90 -0.49
N VAL A 118 14.72 -19.08 -0.13
CA VAL A 118 15.29 -20.40 0.17
C VAL A 118 15.44 -20.55 1.68
N SER A 119 15.03 -21.70 2.21
CA SER A 119 15.24 -22.10 3.60
C SER A 119 15.89 -23.48 3.63
N GLU A 120 17.05 -23.59 4.28
CA GLU A 120 17.79 -24.84 4.47
C GLU A 120 17.28 -25.62 5.70
N GLY A 121 16.34 -25.05 6.46
CA GLY A 121 15.73 -25.67 7.63
C GLY A 121 16.55 -25.50 8.91
N THR A 122 17.39 -24.45 9.01
CA THR A 122 18.04 -24.08 10.26
C THR A 122 17.07 -23.34 11.18
N CYS A 123 16.82 -23.85 12.38
CA CYS A 123 15.77 -23.37 13.27
C CYS A 123 16.30 -23.02 14.66
N LEU A 124 16.05 -21.79 15.10
CA LEU A 124 16.28 -21.34 16.46
C LEU A 124 14.99 -21.45 17.28
N ILE A 125 15.01 -22.25 18.34
CA ILE A 125 13.90 -22.38 19.29
C ILE A 125 14.20 -21.56 20.54
N ILE A 126 13.28 -20.66 20.91
CA ILE A 126 13.33 -19.88 22.15
C ILE A 126 12.08 -20.18 22.99
N GLY A 127 12.23 -20.33 24.31
CA GLY A 127 11.07 -20.56 25.17
C GLY A 127 11.41 -21.10 26.55
N ALA A 128 10.37 -21.47 27.30
CA ALA A 128 10.54 -22.18 28.55
C ALA A 128 11.18 -23.56 28.30
N THR A 129 12.13 -23.95 29.17
CA THR A 129 13.01 -25.11 28.98
C THR A 129 12.27 -26.38 28.55
N ASP A 130 11.26 -26.80 29.32
CA ASP A 130 10.55 -28.06 29.05
C ASP A 130 9.81 -28.04 27.70
N VAL A 131 9.20 -26.91 27.35
CA VAL A 131 8.43 -26.76 26.11
C VAL A 131 9.35 -26.66 24.90
N ALA A 132 10.44 -25.89 25.03
CA ALA A 132 11.42 -25.70 23.96
C ALA A 132 12.17 -27.00 23.64
N LEU A 133 12.59 -27.76 24.65
CA LEU A 133 13.25 -29.05 24.46
C LEU A 133 12.30 -30.10 23.85
N ALA A 134 11.04 -30.16 24.31
CA ALA A 134 10.04 -31.06 23.73
C ALA A 134 9.72 -30.72 22.26
N ALA A 135 9.71 -29.42 21.90
CA ALA A 135 9.59 -28.98 20.52
C ALA A 135 10.82 -29.37 19.69
N ALA A 136 12.02 -29.21 20.25
CA ALA A 136 13.28 -29.56 19.61
C ALA A 136 13.36 -31.06 19.27
N GLU A 137 12.99 -31.93 20.21
CA GLU A 137 12.95 -33.37 19.98
C GLU A 137 12.09 -33.74 18.76
N LYS A 138 10.88 -33.17 18.67
CA LYS A 138 9.95 -33.43 17.56
C LYS A 138 10.44 -32.88 16.22
N LEU A 139 11.10 -31.73 16.22
CA LEU A 139 11.55 -31.07 14.99
C LEU A 139 12.90 -31.62 14.49
N SER A 140 13.68 -32.29 15.33
CA SER A 140 15.07 -32.70 15.02
C SER A 140 15.20 -33.70 13.88
N GLU A 141 14.11 -34.36 13.49
CA GLU A 141 14.05 -35.23 12.31
C GLU A 141 13.91 -34.44 10.99
N ALA A 142 13.43 -33.19 11.05
CA ALA A 142 13.11 -32.38 9.88
C ALA A 142 13.98 -31.13 9.74
N LEU A 143 14.48 -30.57 10.86
CA LEU A 143 15.19 -29.29 10.92
C LEU A 143 16.52 -29.42 11.66
N THR A 144 17.48 -28.54 11.32
CA THR A 144 18.71 -28.37 12.10
C THR A 144 18.44 -27.39 13.23
N ILE A 145 18.52 -27.84 14.49
CA ILE A 145 17.96 -27.09 15.61
C ILE A 145 19.04 -26.56 16.55
N THR A 146 18.88 -25.30 16.95
CA THR A 146 19.52 -24.72 18.12
C THR A 146 18.44 -24.27 19.11
N VAL A 147 18.55 -24.72 20.36
CA VAL A 147 17.67 -24.28 21.45
C VAL A 147 18.41 -23.25 22.31
N LEU A 148 17.85 -22.04 22.42
CA LEU A 148 18.38 -20.99 23.29
C LEU A 148 17.59 -20.93 24.60
N LEU A 149 18.26 -21.30 25.70
CA LEU A 149 17.72 -21.31 27.05
C LEU A 149 18.20 -20.08 27.86
N ALA A 150 17.46 -19.73 28.90
CA ALA A 150 17.79 -18.60 29.76
C ALA A 150 19.09 -18.84 30.57
N PRO A 151 19.84 -17.78 30.91
CA PRO A 151 21.01 -17.86 31.79
C PRO A 151 20.74 -18.59 33.11
N GLY A 152 21.66 -19.46 33.51
CA GLY A 152 21.54 -20.27 34.73
C GLY A 152 20.72 -21.55 34.57
N THR A 153 20.25 -21.87 33.36
CA THR A 153 19.61 -23.15 33.06
C THR A 153 20.67 -24.23 32.85
N ASP A 154 20.49 -25.39 33.51
CA ASP A 154 21.34 -26.56 33.28
C ASP A 154 21.09 -27.11 31.87
N ILE A 155 22.17 -27.39 31.13
CA ILE A 155 22.09 -28.01 29.81
C ILE A 155 22.29 -29.52 29.94
N VAL A 156 21.38 -30.27 29.33
CA VAL A 156 21.56 -31.70 29.07
C VAL A 156 22.01 -31.88 27.61
N PRO A 157 23.23 -32.37 27.35
CA PRO A 157 23.68 -32.61 25.99
C PRO A 157 22.75 -33.55 25.24
N ASN A 158 22.39 -33.18 24.02
CA ASN A 158 21.67 -34.01 23.07
C ASN A 158 22.51 -34.17 21.79
N GLN A 159 22.38 -35.31 21.10
CA GLN A 159 23.08 -35.56 19.83
C GLN A 159 22.30 -35.04 18.62
N ASN A 160 21.00 -34.79 18.76
CA ASN A 160 20.11 -34.45 17.66
C ASN A 160 19.96 -32.92 17.47
N TYR A 161 20.32 -32.12 18.47
CA TYR A 161 20.23 -30.66 18.41
C TYR A 161 21.18 -30.00 19.41
N ASP A 162 21.57 -28.76 19.11
CA ASP A 162 22.41 -27.97 19.99
C ASP A 162 21.58 -27.21 21.02
N THR A 163 22.11 -27.10 22.25
CA THR A 163 21.53 -26.27 23.30
C THR A 163 22.55 -25.25 23.75
N VAL A 164 22.14 -23.99 23.75
CA VAL A 164 22.95 -22.83 24.16
C VAL A 164 22.21 -22.03 25.22
N VAL A 165 22.95 -21.26 25.99
CA VAL A 165 22.40 -20.40 27.04
C VAL A 165 22.73 -18.94 26.74
N GLY A 166 21.78 -18.05 26.97
CA GLY A 166 21.96 -16.61 26.80
C GLY A 166 20.65 -15.84 26.77
N ASN A 167 20.76 -14.53 26.61
CA ASN A 167 19.61 -13.64 26.46
C ASN A 167 19.54 -13.13 25.02
N LEU A 168 18.47 -13.47 24.32
CA LEU A 168 18.20 -12.89 23.01
C LEU A 168 17.96 -11.38 23.16
N HIS A 169 18.82 -10.57 22.54
CA HIS A 169 18.80 -9.12 22.66
C HIS A 169 18.16 -8.45 21.44
N GLN A 170 18.44 -8.96 20.24
CA GLN A 170 17.93 -8.41 18.99
C GLN A 170 17.73 -9.54 17.98
N ALA A 171 16.69 -9.40 17.14
CA ALA A 171 16.46 -10.26 15.99
C ALA A 171 16.08 -9.38 14.79
N ASN A 172 16.67 -9.65 13.63
CA ASN A 172 16.36 -8.99 12.36
C ASN A 172 16.23 -10.06 11.27
N GLY A 173 15.53 -9.75 10.18
CA GLY A 173 15.46 -10.61 9.01
C GLY A 173 14.07 -11.17 8.74
N THR A 174 14.05 -12.31 8.05
CA THR A 174 12.88 -13.01 7.54
C THR A 174 13.28 -14.45 7.21
N LEU A 175 12.33 -15.28 6.77
CA LEU A 175 12.56 -16.68 6.37
C LEU A 175 13.82 -16.82 5.51
N GLY A 176 14.70 -17.75 5.90
CA GLY A 176 15.98 -18.03 5.23
C GLY A 176 17.14 -17.10 5.59
N ARG A 177 16.90 -16.08 6.42
CA ARG A 177 17.91 -15.03 6.72
C ARG A 177 17.64 -14.26 8.01
N PHE A 178 17.38 -14.94 9.12
CA PHE A 178 17.37 -14.28 10.42
C PHE A 178 18.79 -14.10 10.96
N GLU A 179 19.11 -12.89 11.41
CA GLU A 179 20.27 -12.60 12.25
C GLU A 179 19.78 -12.33 13.68
N VAL A 180 20.30 -13.07 14.65
CA VAL A 180 20.03 -12.86 16.07
C VAL A 180 21.29 -12.45 16.83
N ARG A 181 21.12 -11.58 17.83
CA ARG A 181 22.19 -11.16 18.74
C ARG A 181 21.89 -11.61 20.16
N ILE A 182 22.82 -12.32 20.77
CA ILE A 182 22.67 -12.97 22.07
C ILE A 182 23.72 -12.42 23.04
N ASN A 183 23.25 -11.97 24.20
CA ASN A 183 24.08 -11.55 25.33
C ASN A 183 24.23 -12.68 26.35
N ALA A 184 25.27 -12.62 27.18
CA ALA A 184 25.63 -13.69 28.10
C ALA A 184 25.66 -15.08 27.43
N PHE A 185 26.09 -15.15 26.16
CA PHE A 185 26.09 -16.37 25.38
C PHE A 185 27.10 -17.38 25.94
N GLN A 186 26.64 -18.60 26.15
CA GLN A 186 27.43 -19.72 26.63
C GLN A 186 27.07 -21.00 25.87
N GLN A 187 28.08 -21.81 25.59
CA GLN A 187 27.94 -23.13 24.97
C GLN A 187 28.41 -24.22 25.93
N SER A 188 27.81 -25.40 25.79
CA SER A 188 28.26 -26.61 26.49
C SER A 188 29.66 -27.01 26.01
N VAL A 189 30.59 -27.19 26.95
CA VAL A 189 31.91 -27.76 26.68
C VAL A 189 31.78 -29.28 26.73
N THR A 190 31.92 -29.93 25.58
CA THR A 190 31.77 -31.39 25.46
C THR A 190 32.87 -32.13 26.23
N GLY A 191 32.49 -32.85 27.29
CA GLY A 191 33.40 -33.72 28.05
C GLY A 191 33.07 -33.81 29.55
N GLY A 192 33.69 -34.78 30.24
CA GLY A 192 33.51 -34.98 31.68
C GLY A 192 32.33 -35.88 32.06
N ARG A 193 32.11 -36.05 33.37
CA ARG A 193 30.96 -36.78 33.96
C ARG A 193 30.07 -35.78 34.70
N GLY A 194 28.77 -35.79 34.43
CA GLY A 194 27.79 -34.90 35.07
C GLY A 194 27.35 -33.76 34.15
N THR A 195 26.80 -32.69 34.72
CA THR A 195 26.41 -31.46 33.98
C THR A 195 27.64 -30.89 33.27
N PRO A 196 27.58 -30.62 31.96
CA PRO A 196 28.70 -30.05 31.21
C PRO A 196 29.15 -28.72 31.80
N ALA A 197 30.45 -28.45 31.73
CA ALA A 197 30.95 -27.10 31.97
C ALA A 197 30.50 -26.18 30.82
N MET A 198 30.24 -24.91 31.12
CA MET A 198 29.87 -23.91 30.13
C MET A 198 31.06 -23.04 29.75
N THR A 199 31.11 -22.55 28.51
CA THR A 199 32.08 -21.52 28.12
C THR A 199 31.87 -20.24 28.95
N PRO A 200 32.87 -19.35 29.05
CA PRO A 200 32.66 -18.02 29.63
C PRO A 200 31.55 -17.27 28.89
N ALA A 201 30.74 -16.51 29.64
CA ALA A 201 29.69 -15.68 29.06
C ALA A 201 30.29 -14.59 28.17
N ARG A 202 29.75 -14.46 26.95
CA ARG A 202 30.14 -13.43 25.99
C ARG A 202 28.93 -12.63 25.52
N ASP A 203 29.06 -11.32 25.49
CA ASP A 203 28.02 -10.43 24.95
C ASP A 203 28.17 -10.22 23.44
N GLY A 204 27.06 -9.94 22.77
CA GLY A 204 27.03 -9.65 21.34
C GLY A 204 27.38 -10.84 20.44
N ALA A 205 27.10 -12.08 20.87
CA ALA A 205 27.22 -13.23 19.98
C ALA A 205 26.19 -13.12 18.85
N VAL A 206 26.61 -13.37 17.61
CA VAL A 206 25.75 -13.34 16.43
C VAL A 206 25.50 -14.78 15.98
N SER A 207 24.25 -15.10 15.63
CA SER A 207 23.86 -16.38 15.02
C SER A 207 22.89 -16.13 13.87
N GLU A 208 22.96 -16.98 12.85
CA GLU A 208 22.04 -16.97 11.72
C GLU A 208 21.14 -18.20 11.75
N CYS A 209 19.91 -18.07 11.28
CA CYS A 209 18.97 -19.18 11.12
C CYS A 209 17.90 -18.83 10.07
N ASP A 210 17.25 -19.85 9.51
CA ASP A 210 16.17 -19.67 8.55
C ASP A 210 14.82 -19.43 9.23
N ILE A 211 14.62 -20.08 10.38
CA ILE A 211 13.35 -20.13 11.11
C ILE A 211 13.59 -19.77 12.57
N ILE A 212 12.69 -18.98 13.16
CA ILE A 212 12.63 -18.75 14.61
C ILE A 212 11.29 -19.30 15.13
N LEU A 213 11.36 -20.26 16.05
CA LEU A 213 10.21 -20.77 16.79
C LEU A 213 10.19 -20.16 18.19
N ASP A 214 9.25 -19.24 18.41
CA ASP A 214 9.06 -18.52 19.67
C ASP A 214 7.95 -19.12 20.54
N LEU A 215 8.38 -19.78 21.60
CA LEU A 215 7.58 -20.42 22.63
C LEU A 215 7.78 -19.73 23.99
N THR A 216 8.18 -18.46 24.00
CA THR A 216 8.41 -17.70 25.24
C THR A 216 7.11 -17.27 25.91
N GLY A 217 6.05 -17.07 25.12
CA GLY A 217 4.81 -16.43 25.59
C GLY A 217 4.96 -14.94 25.92
N GLY A 218 6.15 -14.35 25.71
CA GLY A 218 6.48 -12.96 26.01
C GLY A 218 6.12 -11.99 24.88
N VAL A 219 6.71 -10.79 24.91
CA VAL A 219 6.57 -9.81 23.83
C VAL A 219 7.18 -10.38 22.53
N PRO A 220 6.47 -10.36 21.39
CA PRO A 220 7.02 -10.85 20.13
C PRO A 220 8.28 -10.10 19.70
N LEU A 221 9.18 -10.78 18.99
CA LEU A 221 10.44 -10.22 18.52
C LEU A 221 10.27 -9.19 17.38
N PHE A 222 9.16 -9.30 16.65
CA PHE A 222 8.86 -8.48 15.48
C PHE A 222 7.48 -7.84 15.61
N PRO A 223 7.27 -6.62 15.07
CA PRO A 223 5.94 -6.07 14.91
C PRO A 223 5.14 -6.89 13.89
N ALA A 224 3.82 -7.00 14.08
CA ALA A 224 2.93 -7.90 13.34
C ALA A 224 3.53 -9.32 13.19
N PRO A 225 3.71 -10.03 14.33
CA PRO A 225 4.45 -11.28 14.38
C PRO A 225 3.87 -12.37 13.47
N ASP A 226 2.56 -12.36 13.26
CA ASP A 226 1.82 -13.26 12.38
C ASP A 226 2.08 -13.04 10.89
N LYS A 227 2.77 -11.95 10.52
CA LYS A 227 3.06 -11.55 9.13
C LYS A 227 4.56 -11.63 8.80
N ARG A 228 5.37 -12.11 9.74
CA ARG A 228 6.81 -12.29 9.55
C ARG A 228 7.06 -13.71 9.06
N ASP A 229 7.33 -13.86 7.77
CA ASP A 229 7.70 -15.16 7.20
C ASP A 229 8.87 -15.77 7.97
N GLY A 230 8.78 -17.05 8.32
CA GLY A 230 9.81 -17.77 9.07
C GLY A 230 9.83 -17.54 10.58
N TYR A 231 9.04 -16.59 11.11
CA TYR A 231 8.86 -16.40 12.54
C TYR A 231 7.54 -17.03 12.99
N VAL A 232 7.64 -18.16 13.69
CA VAL A 232 6.48 -18.92 14.15
C VAL A 232 6.38 -18.76 15.67
N ARG A 233 5.21 -18.38 16.17
CA ARG A 233 5.01 -18.11 17.60
C ARG A 233 3.78 -18.83 18.14
N ALA A 234 3.90 -19.39 19.33
CA ALA A 234 2.78 -19.97 20.08
C ALA A 234 2.82 -19.57 21.55
N ASP A 235 1.64 -19.56 22.19
CA ASP A 235 1.56 -19.48 23.65
C ASP A 235 2.01 -20.83 24.23
N PRO A 236 3.10 -20.89 25.03
CA PRO A 236 3.57 -22.14 25.64
C PRO A 236 2.55 -22.79 26.57
N LYS A 237 1.52 -22.06 27.01
CA LYS A 237 0.43 -22.60 27.85
C LYS A 237 -0.64 -23.35 27.05
N SER A 238 -0.63 -23.26 25.72
CA SER A 238 -1.58 -23.94 24.84
C SER A 238 -0.89 -25.08 24.09
N PRO A 239 -1.06 -26.35 24.53
CA PRO A 239 -0.43 -27.50 23.87
C PRO A 239 -0.82 -27.63 22.39
N VAL A 240 -2.05 -27.24 22.04
CA VAL A 240 -2.54 -27.24 20.65
C VAL A 240 -1.79 -26.19 19.83
N ALA A 241 -1.70 -24.95 20.31
CA ALA A 241 -0.98 -23.89 19.58
C ALA A 241 0.52 -24.23 19.41
N VAL A 242 1.14 -24.85 20.42
CA VAL A 242 2.54 -25.31 20.32
C VAL A 242 2.67 -26.43 19.28
N ALA A 243 1.74 -27.40 19.25
CA ALA A 243 1.74 -28.46 18.25
C ALA A 243 1.55 -27.91 16.82
N ASP A 244 0.64 -26.97 16.62
CA ASP A 244 0.39 -26.31 15.34
C ASP A 244 1.62 -25.50 14.88
N ALA A 245 2.28 -24.79 15.81
CA ALA A 245 3.50 -24.05 15.53
C ALA A 245 4.69 -24.97 15.15
N ILE A 246 4.83 -26.10 15.84
CA ILE A 246 5.82 -27.14 15.48
C ILE A 246 5.54 -27.66 14.09
N PHE A 247 4.28 -28.01 13.79
CA PHE A 247 3.91 -28.49 12.47
C PHE A 247 4.20 -27.44 11.39
N ALA A 248 3.79 -26.19 11.59
CA ALA A 248 4.06 -25.09 10.67
C ALA A 248 5.57 -24.91 10.42
N ALA A 249 6.39 -24.89 11.49
CA ALA A 249 7.84 -24.76 11.36
C ALA A 249 8.46 -25.90 10.55
N SER A 250 7.97 -27.15 10.70
CA SER A 250 8.47 -28.30 9.95
C SER A 250 8.24 -28.21 8.43
N GLN A 251 7.30 -27.38 7.99
CA GLN A 251 6.96 -27.19 6.56
C GLN A 251 7.74 -26.04 5.91
N LEU A 252 8.58 -25.32 6.66
CA LEU A 252 9.31 -24.15 6.17
C LEU A 252 10.70 -24.51 5.60
N VAL A 253 10.81 -25.65 4.91
CA VAL A 253 12.06 -26.13 4.27
C VAL A 253 11.89 -26.19 2.76
N GLY A 254 12.88 -25.67 2.03
CA GLY A 254 12.89 -25.69 0.57
C GLY A 254 12.84 -24.29 -0.05
N THR A 255 12.39 -24.23 -1.30
CA THR A 255 12.28 -23.00 -2.07
C THR A 255 10.82 -22.57 -2.15
N PHE A 256 10.55 -21.34 -1.72
CA PHE A 256 9.23 -20.73 -1.72
C PHE A 256 9.20 -19.59 -2.73
N GLU A 257 8.13 -19.49 -3.51
CA GLU A 257 7.91 -18.33 -4.37
C GLU A 257 7.15 -17.25 -3.61
N LYS A 258 7.72 -16.04 -3.55
CA LYS A 258 7.10 -14.88 -2.90
C LYS A 258 6.79 -13.78 -3.92
N PRO A 259 5.55 -13.27 -4.00
CA PRO A 259 5.23 -12.16 -4.88
C PRO A 259 5.93 -10.85 -4.51
N PHE A 260 6.26 -10.04 -5.52
CA PHE A 260 6.48 -8.62 -5.35
C PHE A 260 5.13 -7.93 -5.15
N TYR A 261 4.67 -7.84 -3.90
CA TYR A 261 3.35 -7.30 -3.56
C TYR A 261 3.15 -5.84 -3.98
N VAL A 262 4.20 -5.03 -3.85
CA VAL A 262 4.14 -3.58 -4.11
C VAL A 262 5.28 -3.14 -5.01
N ARG A 263 5.03 -2.09 -5.79
CA ARG A 263 6.01 -1.40 -6.62
C ARG A 263 6.13 0.05 -6.19
N LEU A 264 7.37 0.53 -6.08
CA LEU A 264 7.70 1.92 -5.75
C LEU A 264 8.24 2.65 -6.99
N GLU A 265 7.59 3.75 -7.36
CA GLU A 265 8.07 4.73 -8.32
C GLU A 265 8.65 5.93 -7.56
N THR A 266 9.98 5.99 -7.45
CA THR A 266 10.67 6.98 -6.61
C THR A 266 10.47 8.41 -7.09
N SER A 267 10.28 8.61 -8.40
CA SER A 267 10.04 9.93 -9.00
C SER A 267 8.74 10.58 -8.51
N LEU A 268 7.74 9.78 -8.14
CA LEU A 268 6.45 10.23 -7.60
C LEU A 268 6.46 10.34 -6.06
N CYS A 269 7.53 9.92 -5.39
CA CYS A 269 7.57 9.89 -3.93
C CYS A 269 7.67 11.31 -3.36
N ALA A 270 6.75 11.64 -2.45
CA ALA A 270 6.72 12.92 -1.75
C ALA A 270 7.26 12.81 -0.31
N HIS A 271 8.17 11.88 -0.04
CA HIS A 271 8.65 11.61 1.32
C HIS A 271 9.45 12.80 1.88
N SER A 272 10.39 13.31 1.09
CA SER A 272 11.26 14.42 1.46
C SER A 272 11.76 15.15 0.22
N ARG A 273 12.04 16.44 0.33
CA ARG A 273 12.70 17.25 -0.71
C ARG A 273 13.67 18.21 -0.07
N ALA A 274 14.89 18.31 -0.61
CA ALA A 274 15.95 19.16 -0.06
C ALA A 274 16.16 18.95 1.45
N GLU A 275 16.15 17.68 1.89
CA GLU A 275 16.30 17.25 3.29
C GLU A 275 15.19 17.75 4.24
N LYS A 276 14.07 18.24 3.70
CA LYS A 276 12.89 18.62 4.48
C LYS A 276 11.84 17.51 4.44
N PRO A 277 11.39 17.02 5.60
CA PRO A 277 10.37 15.98 5.65
C PRO A 277 9.02 16.51 5.15
N ALA A 278 8.31 15.66 4.40
CA ALA A 278 6.98 15.92 3.87
C ALA A 278 6.04 14.77 4.23
N CYS A 279 5.86 13.77 3.36
CA CYS A 279 4.94 12.65 3.59
C CYS A 279 5.61 11.48 4.33
N SER A 280 4.93 10.93 5.34
CA SER A 280 5.36 9.70 6.06
C SER A 280 4.27 8.64 6.17
N ASN A 281 3.16 8.77 5.45
CA ASN A 281 1.98 7.90 5.58
C ASN A 281 2.32 6.41 5.47
N CYS A 282 3.12 6.01 4.46
CA CYS A 282 3.49 4.60 4.28
C CYS A 282 4.40 4.05 5.39
N LEU A 283 5.30 4.88 5.94
CA LEU A 283 6.17 4.51 7.06
C LEU A 283 5.34 4.29 8.32
N ASN A 284 4.39 5.18 8.59
CA ASN A 284 3.55 5.11 9.79
C ASN A 284 2.57 3.93 9.76
N MET A 285 2.22 3.45 8.56
CA MET A 285 1.23 2.38 8.36
C MET A 285 1.83 1.00 8.11
N CYS A 286 3.16 0.85 8.02
CA CYS A 286 3.78 -0.43 7.72
C CYS A 286 3.85 -1.32 8.97
N PRO A 287 3.04 -2.39 9.08
CA PRO A 287 2.98 -3.19 10.30
C PRO A 287 4.24 -4.06 10.49
N THR A 288 4.92 -4.46 9.41
CA THR A 288 6.13 -5.30 9.46
C THR A 288 7.42 -4.49 9.51
N GLY A 289 7.37 -3.15 9.39
CA GLY A 289 8.58 -2.34 9.28
C GLY A 289 9.39 -2.62 8.00
N ALA A 290 8.75 -3.09 6.93
CA ALA A 290 9.38 -3.31 5.62
C ALA A 290 9.86 -2.02 4.93
N ILE A 291 9.36 -0.85 5.38
CA ILE A 291 9.59 0.44 4.72
C ILE A 291 10.54 1.28 5.59
N ALA A 292 11.57 1.84 4.96
CA ALA A 292 12.54 2.73 5.61
C ALA A 292 12.71 4.03 4.81
N SER A 293 13.16 5.09 5.48
CA SER A 293 13.56 6.33 4.80
C SER A 293 14.87 6.12 4.05
N ALA A 294 14.95 6.61 2.81
CA ALA A 294 16.11 6.49 1.93
C ALA A 294 16.39 7.83 1.22
N GLY A 295 16.55 8.90 2.00
CA GLY A 295 16.78 10.26 1.48
C GLY A 295 15.48 10.95 1.05
N GLU A 296 15.35 11.31 -0.23
CA GLU A 296 14.15 11.98 -0.75
C GLU A 296 12.96 11.04 -1.01
N HIS A 297 13.21 9.73 -0.99
CA HIS A 297 12.20 8.68 -1.14
C HIS A 297 12.29 7.66 0.00
N VAL A 298 11.36 6.72 0.02
CA VAL A 298 11.43 5.54 0.89
C VAL A 298 12.11 4.37 0.17
N SER A 299 12.50 3.35 0.91
CA SER A 299 12.86 2.03 0.38
C SER A 299 11.91 0.98 0.96
N ILE A 300 11.69 -0.12 0.21
CA ILE A 300 10.83 -1.22 0.64
C ILE A 300 11.64 -2.50 0.52
N ASP A 301 11.78 -3.24 1.62
CA ASP A 301 12.37 -4.59 1.58
C ASP A 301 11.27 -5.61 1.17
N PRO A 302 11.33 -6.17 -0.05
CA PRO A 302 10.31 -7.10 -0.53
C PRO A 302 10.29 -8.42 0.25
N THR A 303 11.37 -8.77 0.94
CA THR A 303 11.46 -10.01 1.71
C THR A 303 10.77 -9.89 3.07
N ILE A 304 10.65 -8.67 3.61
CA ILE A 304 9.96 -8.34 4.87
C ILE A 304 8.50 -7.93 4.59
N CYS A 305 8.21 -7.43 3.39
CA CYS A 305 6.87 -7.06 2.99
C CYS A 305 5.92 -8.28 3.07
N ALA A 306 4.81 -8.14 3.81
CA ALA A 306 3.80 -9.18 3.98
C ALA A 306 2.59 -9.02 3.05
N GLY A 307 2.60 -8.04 2.14
CA GLY A 307 1.50 -7.85 1.19
C GLY A 307 0.20 -7.29 1.77
N CYS A 308 0.18 -6.70 2.97
CA CYS A 308 -1.07 -6.16 3.56
C CYS A 308 -1.74 -5.01 2.75
N GLY A 309 -1.02 -4.38 1.82
CA GLY A 309 -1.57 -3.33 0.95
C GLY A 309 -1.78 -1.95 1.58
N ALA A 310 -1.65 -1.81 2.90
CA ALA A 310 -1.90 -0.56 3.65
C ALA A 310 -1.12 0.65 3.08
N CYS A 311 0.17 0.47 2.78
CA CYS A 311 1.02 1.54 2.25
C CYS A 311 0.54 2.06 0.88
N SER A 312 -0.05 1.20 0.04
CA SER A 312 -0.60 1.59 -1.26
C SER A 312 -1.91 2.38 -1.12
N ALA A 313 -2.74 2.03 -0.12
CA ALA A 313 -4.00 2.71 0.15
C ALA A 313 -3.81 4.14 0.65
N VAL A 314 -2.77 4.37 1.45
CA VAL A 314 -2.47 5.69 2.04
C VAL A 314 -1.52 6.54 1.21
N CYS A 315 -1.04 6.06 0.05
CA CYS A 315 -0.06 6.78 -0.78
C CYS A 315 -0.74 7.87 -1.63
N PRO A 316 -0.62 9.17 -1.28
CA PRO A 316 -1.37 10.23 -1.97
C PRO A 316 -0.90 10.47 -3.41
N SER A 317 0.38 10.23 -3.68
CA SER A 317 0.99 10.45 -5.00
C SER A 317 0.87 9.24 -5.93
N GLY A 318 0.44 8.08 -5.42
CA GLY A 318 0.50 6.82 -6.16
C GLY A 318 1.92 6.31 -6.39
N ALA A 319 2.92 6.81 -5.66
CA ALA A 319 4.29 6.30 -5.73
C ALA A 319 4.39 4.82 -5.36
N ILE A 320 3.54 4.34 -4.44
CA ILE A 320 3.44 2.93 -4.08
C ILE A 320 2.17 2.36 -4.71
N SER A 321 2.31 1.44 -5.66
CA SER A 321 1.20 0.63 -6.19
C SER A 321 1.22 -0.78 -5.62
N TYR A 322 0.03 -1.36 -5.43
CA TYR A 322 -0.12 -2.79 -5.16
C TYR A 322 -0.21 -3.52 -6.50
N ASP A 323 0.56 -4.60 -6.68
CA ASP A 323 0.75 -5.30 -7.95
C ASP A 323 0.37 -6.80 -7.90
N ALA A 324 -0.09 -7.30 -6.74
CA ALA A 324 -0.41 -8.72 -6.53
C ALA A 324 -1.75 -8.95 -5.80
N PRO A 325 -2.91 -8.67 -6.45
CA PRO A 325 -3.09 -8.20 -7.83
C PRO A 325 -3.10 -6.66 -7.95
N SER A 326 -3.01 -6.13 -9.18
CA SER A 326 -2.98 -4.69 -9.40
C SER A 326 -4.28 -3.97 -9.00
N GLY A 327 -4.17 -2.70 -8.59
CA GLY A 327 -5.34 -1.86 -8.29
C GLY A 327 -6.34 -1.76 -9.46
N ASP A 328 -5.85 -1.64 -10.68
CA ASP A 328 -6.67 -1.63 -11.91
C ASP A 328 -7.48 -2.93 -12.06
N PHE A 329 -6.90 -4.07 -11.68
CA PHE A 329 -7.62 -5.34 -11.70
C PHE A 329 -8.74 -5.34 -10.66
N THR A 330 -8.50 -4.83 -9.45
CA THR A 330 -9.55 -4.65 -8.43
C THR A 330 -10.69 -3.77 -8.92
N PHE A 331 -10.41 -2.62 -9.55
CA PHE A 331 -11.44 -1.77 -10.15
C PHE A 331 -12.22 -2.48 -11.27
N ARG A 332 -11.54 -3.28 -12.09
CA ARG A 332 -12.18 -4.09 -13.12
C ARG A 332 -13.12 -5.13 -12.51
N ARG A 333 -12.73 -5.82 -11.43
CA ARG A 333 -13.57 -6.78 -10.69
C ARG A 333 -14.81 -6.09 -10.13
N ILE A 334 -14.64 -4.96 -9.45
CA ILE A 334 -15.75 -4.14 -8.91
C ILE A 334 -16.75 -3.78 -10.02
N ASN A 335 -16.26 -3.21 -11.13
CA ASN A 335 -17.13 -2.83 -12.24
C ASN A 335 -17.82 -4.05 -12.88
N THR A 336 -17.12 -5.18 -12.99
CA THR A 336 -17.67 -6.42 -13.58
C THR A 336 -18.81 -6.94 -12.70
N LEU A 337 -18.61 -7.03 -11.39
CA LEU A 337 -19.66 -7.41 -10.44
C LEU A 337 -20.88 -6.48 -10.55
N ALA A 338 -20.66 -5.16 -10.47
CA ALA A 338 -21.76 -4.19 -10.49
C ALA A 338 -22.53 -4.19 -11.81
N SER A 339 -21.81 -4.17 -12.94
CA SER A 339 -22.44 -4.09 -14.27
C SER A 339 -23.18 -5.38 -14.63
N SER A 340 -22.59 -6.56 -14.36
CA SER A 340 -23.24 -7.84 -14.62
C SER A 340 -24.45 -8.07 -13.72
N TYR A 341 -24.40 -7.67 -12.45
CA TYR A 341 -25.56 -7.73 -11.56
C TYR A 341 -26.74 -6.90 -12.09
N ARG A 342 -26.48 -5.66 -12.51
CA ARG A 342 -27.51 -4.79 -13.11
C ARG A 342 -28.03 -5.33 -14.44
N ALA A 343 -27.14 -5.81 -15.31
CA ALA A 343 -27.52 -6.35 -16.61
C ALA A 343 -28.45 -7.57 -16.49
N ALA A 344 -28.27 -8.37 -15.43
CA ALA A 344 -29.15 -9.49 -15.10
C ALA A 344 -30.45 -9.08 -14.38
N GLY A 345 -30.72 -7.77 -14.21
CA GLY A 345 -31.95 -7.24 -13.62
C GLY A 345 -31.90 -6.95 -12.11
N GLY A 346 -30.74 -7.12 -11.48
CA GLY A 346 -30.53 -6.76 -10.08
C GLY A 346 -30.55 -5.25 -9.85
N LYS A 347 -30.96 -4.83 -8.65
CA LYS A 347 -30.99 -3.41 -8.22
C LYS A 347 -30.40 -3.27 -6.83
N ASP A 348 -29.83 -2.09 -6.56
CA ASP A 348 -29.43 -1.67 -5.21
C ASP A 348 -28.53 -2.69 -4.48
N ALA A 349 -27.52 -3.20 -5.18
CA ALA A 349 -26.59 -4.18 -4.63
C ALA A 349 -25.70 -3.56 -3.53
N ALA A 350 -25.43 -4.32 -2.48
CA ALA A 350 -24.35 -4.02 -1.53
C ALA A 350 -23.12 -4.87 -1.87
N LEU A 351 -21.93 -4.30 -1.76
CA LEU A 351 -20.66 -5.00 -1.90
C LEU A 351 -20.18 -5.43 -0.51
N LEU A 352 -19.93 -6.72 -0.30
CA LEU A 352 -19.30 -7.25 0.91
C LEU A 352 -17.85 -7.63 0.60
N VAL A 353 -16.89 -6.83 1.05
CA VAL A 353 -15.47 -7.07 0.86
C VAL A 353 -14.93 -7.92 2.01
N HIS A 354 -14.18 -8.96 1.70
CA HIS A 354 -13.63 -9.87 2.71
C HIS A 354 -12.30 -10.51 2.27
N ASP A 355 -11.56 -11.09 3.22
CA ASP A 355 -10.38 -11.93 2.96
C ASP A 355 -10.74 -13.42 3.06
N GLU A 356 -9.72 -14.27 3.25
CA GLU A 356 -9.88 -15.71 3.46
C GLU A 356 -10.71 -16.04 4.72
N HIS A 357 -10.52 -15.30 5.82
CA HIS A 357 -11.32 -15.49 7.03
C HIS A 357 -12.81 -15.21 6.77
N GLY A 358 -13.12 -14.13 6.06
CA GLY A 358 -14.50 -13.87 5.68
C GLY A 358 -15.07 -14.85 4.66
N ALA A 359 -14.22 -15.49 3.83
CA ALA A 359 -14.67 -16.56 2.94
C ALA A 359 -15.14 -17.79 3.73
N GLU A 360 -14.40 -18.16 4.78
CA GLU A 360 -14.81 -19.22 5.71
C GLU A 360 -16.13 -18.87 6.42
N MET A 361 -16.25 -17.63 6.91
CA MET A 361 -17.48 -17.13 7.54
C MET A 361 -18.69 -17.23 6.62
N ILE A 362 -18.53 -16.86 5.34
CA ILE A 362 -19.60 -16.96 4.33
C ILE A 362 -19.97 -18.43 4.08
N SER A 363 -18.98 -19.34 3.99
CA SER A 363 -19.23 -20.76 3.80
C SER A 363 -20.00 -21.37 4.98
N LEU A 364 -19.61 -21.04 6.21
CA LEU A 364 -20.32 -21.48 7.42
C LEU A 364 -21.74 -20.92 7.49
N ALA A 365 -21.92 -19.63 7.22
CA ALA A 365 -23.23 -18.97 7.20
C ALA A 365 -24.16 -19.58 6.14
N ALA A 366 -23.63 -19.96 4.98
CA ALA A 366 -24.41 -20.62 3.93
C ALA A 366 -24.74 -22.08 4.26
N ARG A 367 -23.82 -22.80 4.91
CA ARG A 367 -23.98 -24.22 5.21
C ARG A 367 -24.91 -24.49 6.39
N TYR A 368 -24.83 -23.66 7.43
CA TYR A 368 -25.50 -23.89 8.71
C TYR A 368 -26.51 -22.80 9.08
N GLY A 369 -26.41 -21.62 8.46
CA GLY A 369 -27.26 -20.47 8.72
C GLY A 369 -28.12 -20.11 7.51
N ARG A 370 -28.41 -18.81 7.39
CA ARG A 370 -29.32 -18.24 6.38
C ARG A 370 -28.63 -17.81 5.09
N GLY A 371 -27.31 -17.98 5.01
CA GLY A 371 -26.48 -17.54 3.89
C GLY A 371 -26.40 -16.03 3.73
N LEU A 372 -26.15 -15.57 2.51
CA LEU A 372 -26.06 -14.13 2.19
C LEU A 372 -27.33 -13.64 1.46
N PRO A 373 -27.84 -12.43 1.73
CA PRO A 373 -28.94 -11.86 0.96
C PRO A 373 -28.66 -11.81 -0.55
N ALA A 374 -29.70 -11.87 -1.38
CA ALA A 374 -29.57 -11.92 -2.84
C ALA A 374 -28.99 -10.62 -3.45
N HIS A 375 -29.01 -9.52 -2.69
CA HIS A 375 -28.48 -8.22 -3.09
C HIS A 375 -27.07 -7.93 -2.54
N VAL A 376 -26.54 -8.77 -1.65
CA VAL A 376 -25.19 -8.62 -1.09
C VAL A 376 -24.22 -9.45 -1.91
N ILE A 377 -23.27 -8.82 -2.60
CA ILE A 377 -22.30 -9.48 -3.48
C ILE A 377 -20.95 -9.57 -2.76
N PRO A 378 -20.45 -10.79 -2.46
CA PRO A 378 -19.16 -10.95 -1.81
C PRO A 378 -17.99 -10.79 -2.80
N LEU A 379 -17.02 -9.96 -2.44
CA LEU A 379 -15.75 -9.76 -3.15
C LEU A 379 -14.58 -10.14 -2.22
N GLN A 380 -13.93 -11.26 -2.53
CA GLN A 380 -12.72 -11.66 -1.84
C GLN A 380 -11.50 -10.86 -2.35
N VAL A 381 -10.69 -10.35 -1.42
CA VAL A 381 -9.41 -9.67 -1.67
C VAL A 381 -8.31 -10.27 -0.79
N ASP A 382 -7.08 -10.30 -1.30
CA ASP A 382 -5.94 -10.86 -0.54
C ASP A 382 -5.46 -9.91 0.57
N ALA A 383 -5.70 -8.61 0.40
CA ALA A 383 -5.17 -7.56 1.24
C ALA A 383 -6.27 -6.54 1.61
N LEU A 384 -7.01 -6.80 2.70
CA LEU A 384 -8.11 -5.94 3.15
C LEU A 384 -7.67 -4.49 3.39
N ALA A 385 -6.52 -4.28 4.03
CA ALA A 385 -6.00 -2.93 4.27
C ALA A 385 -5.57 -2.21 2.97
N GLY A 386 -5.43 -2.93 1.86
CA GLY A 386 -5.24 -2.39 0.52
C GLY A 386 -6.52 -1.89 -0.16
N PHE A 387 -7.70 -2.29 0.32
CA PHE A 387 -9.00 -1.81 -0.16
C PHE A 387 -9.33 -0.47 0.51
N GLY A 388 -8.77 0.61 -0.03
CA GLY A 388 -8.83 1.94 0.57
C GLY A 388 -10.06 2.74 0.13
N HIS A 389 -10.06 4.02 0.49
CA HIS A 389 -11.17 4.93 0.18
C HIS A 389 -11.48 4.99 -1.32
N ALA A 390 -10.46 4.91 -2.19
CA ALA A 390 -10.62 4.93 -3.65
C ALA A 390 -11.40 3.71 -4.16
N GLU A 391 -11.12 2.50 -3.67
CA GLU A 391 -11.87 1.30 -3.98
C GLU A 391 -13.31 1.36 -3.43
N MET A 392 -13.49 1.89 -2.22
CA MET A 392 -14.80 2.04 -1.59
C MET A 392 -15.71 3.00 -2.38
N VAL A 393 -15.26 4.23 -2.65
CA VAL A 393 -16.05 5.19 -3.43
C VAL A 393 -16.16 4.78 -4.90
N GLY A 394 -15.14 4.12 -5.44
CA GLY A 394 -15.16 3.54 -6.78
C GLY A 394 -16.22 2.46 -6.92
N ALA A 395 -16.44 1.62 -5.90
CA ALA A 395 -17.53 0.66 -5.87
C ALA A 395 -18.91 1.33 -5.83
N LEU A 396 -19.09 2.34 -4.97
CA LEU A 396 -20.33 3.11 -4.92
C LEU A 396 -20.65 3.76 -6.27
N ALA A 397 -19.66 4.42 -6.87
CA ALA A 397 -19.79 5.09 -8.16
C ALA A 397 -19.95 4.10 -9.34
N SER A 398 -19.44 2.87 -9.19
CA SER A 398 -19.72 1.76 -10.13
C SER A 398 -21.15 1.23 -10.02
N GLY A 399 -21.93 1.68 -9.02
CA GLY A 399 -23.35 1.39 -8.83
C GLY A 399 -23.68 0.33 -7.79
N PHE A 400 -22.78 0.11 -6.83
CA PHE A 400 -23.16 -0.45 -5.55
C PHE A 400 -23.86 0.63 -4.70
N ALA A 401 -24.93 0.23 -4.01
CA ALA A 401 -25.64 1.09 -3.08
C ALA A 401 -24.92 1.26 -1.75
N ARG A 402 -24.04 0.31 -1.39
CA ARG A 402 -23.32 0.26 -0.11
C ARG A 402 -22.06 -0.60 -0.24
N VAL A 403 -21.05 -0.32 0.58
CA VAL A 403 -19.85 -1.14 0.74
C VAL A 403 -19.66 -1.51 2.21
N ASP A 404 -19.68 -2.79 2.52
CA ASP A 404 -19.35 -3.30 3.84
C ASP A 404 -18.02 -4.09 3.74
N VAL A 405 -17.08 -3.81 4.64
CA VAL A 405 -15.79 -4.51 4.71
C VAL A 405 -15.77 -5.36 5.97
N LEU A 406 -15.75 -6.68 5.81
CA LEU A 406 -15.68 -7.64 6.92
C LEU A 406 -14.24 -7.74 7.42
N LEU A 407 -14.02 -7.36 8.68
CA LEU A 407 -12.71 -7.40 9.32
C LEU A 407 -12.39 -8.82 9.81
N ALA A 408 -11.14 -9.21 9.63
CA ALA A 408 -10.57 -10.39 10.28
C ALA A 408 -9.86 -10.00 11.60
N PRO A 409 -9.62 -10.96 12.51
CA PRO A 409 -8.90 -10.70 13.76
C PRO A 409 -7.51 -10.06 13.57
N LYS A 410 -6.87 -10.30 12.41
CA LYS A 410 -5.51 -9.85 12.07
C LYS A 410 -5.47 -8.67 11.07
N THR A 411 -6.60 -8.02 10.80
CA THR A 411 -6.68 -6.90 9.86
C THR A 411 -6.04 -5.63 10.46
N GLU A 412 -5.29 -4.88 9.65
CA GLU A 412 -4.70 -3.58 10.01
C GLU A 412 -5.77 -2.47 10.12
N ARG A 413 -6.47 -2.44 11.25
CA ARG A 413 -7.54 -1.48 11.54
C ARG A 413 -7.06 -0.03 11.46
N ASP A 414 -5.87 0.27 11.97
CA ASP A 414 -5.29 1.61 11.96
C ASP A 414 -5.09 2.17 10.55
N ALA A 415 -4.86 1.30 9.57
CA ALA A 415 -4.78 1.68 8.17
C ALA A 415 -6.17 1.85 7.54
N LEU A 416 -7.14 1.00 7.90
CA LEU A 416 -8.44 0.92 7.22
C LEU A 416 -9.48 1.92 7.75
N VAL A 417 -9.48 2.22 9.05
CA VAL A 417 -10.43 3.16 9.68
C VAL A 417 -10.38 4.55 9.04
N PRO A 418 -9.20 5.21 8.90
CA PRO A 418 -9.12 6.52 8.26
C PRO A 418 -9.57 6.50 6.78
N GLN A 419 -9.43 5.34 6.11
CA GLN A 419 -9.87 5.17 4.72
C GLN A 419 -11.39 5.09 4.63
N ALA A 420 -12.03 4.38 5.55
CA ALA A 420 -13.49 4.35 5.65
C ALA A 420 -14.06 5.73 6.02
N ASP A 421 -13.41 6.46 6.93
CA ASP A 421 -13.82 7.82 7.31
C ASP A 421 -13.74 8.77 6.12
N LEU A 422 -12.66 8.70 5.33
CA LEU A 422 -12.51 9.49 4.11
C LEU A 422 -13.56 9.12 3.04
N ALA A 423 -13.89 7.83 2.90
CA ALA A 423 -14.93 7.40 1.98
C ALA A 423 -16.32 7.88 2.43
N ASN A 424 -16.62 7.85 3.73
CA ASN A 424 -17.88 8.34 4.29
C ASN A 424 -17.98 9.89 4.25
N ALA A 425 -16.85 10.61 4.28
CA ALA A 425 -16.86 12.05 4.02
C ALA A 425 -17.29 12.38 2.58
N ILE A 426 -16.98 11.51 1.62
CA ILE A 426 -17.40 11.64 0.22
C ILE A 426 -18.83 11.12 0.00
N SER A 427 -19.22 10.05 0.67
CA SER A 427 -20.53 9.41 0.54
C SER A 427 -21.03 8.96 1.93
N PRO A 428 -21.76 9.84 2.65
CA PRO A 428 -22.16 9.58 4.03
C PRO A 428 -22.99 8.31 4.20
N ASP A 429 -22.71 7.55 5.26
CA ASP A 429 -23.42 6.34 5.70
C ASP A 429 -23.45 5.17 4.69
N LYS A 430 -22.55 5.21 3.69
CA LYS A 430 -22.50 4.22 2.59
C LYS A 430 -21.39 3.20 2.72
N VAL A 431 -20.45 3.41 3.65
CA VAL A 431 -19.35 2.49 3.94
C VAL A 431 -19.36 2.08 5.41
N ALA A 432 -19.23 0.79 5.70
CA ALA A 432 -19.00 0.33 7.08
C ALA A 432 -17.92 -0.75 7.17
N LEU A 433 -17.23 -0.76 8.32
CA LEU A 433 -16.33 -1.82 8.72
C LEU A 433 -17.08 -2.74 9.68
N LEU A 434 -17.24 -4.00 9.32
CA LEU A 434 -17.96 -5.00 10.10
C LEU A 434 -16.97 -5.81 10.94
N ASP A 435 -17.06 -5.70 12.26
CA ASP A 435 -16.28 -6.49 13.21
C ASP A 435 -17.18 -7.57 13.84
N ILE A 436 -17.56 -8.55 13.02
CA ILE A 436 -18.48 -9.63 13.40
C ILE A 436 -17.75 -10.95 13.23
N ALA A 437 -17.56 -11.67 14.34
CA ALA A 437 -16.82 -12.94 14.38
C ALA A 437 -17.71 -14.19 14.33
N ASP A 438 -19.04 -14.02 14.40
CA ASP A 438 -20.00 -15.12 14.34
C ASP A 438 -20.72 -15.17 12.97
N PRO A 439 -20.70 -16.30 12.24
CA PRO A 439 -21.30 -16.43 10.90
C PRO A 439 -22.80 -16.11 10.85
N ASP A 440 -23.56 -16.53 11.85
CA ASP A 440 -25.01 -16.31 11.90
C ASP A 440 -25.31 -14.83 12.19
N ALA A 441 -24.59 -14.21 13.12
CA ALA A 441 -24.70 -12.78 13.40
C ALA A 441 -24.33 -11.91 12.17
N LEU A 442 -23.35 -12.34 11.36
CA LEU A 442 -23.01 -11.66 10.11
C LEU A 442 -24.19 -11.73 9.13
N SER A 443 -24.75 -12.92 8.94
CA SER A 443 -25.91 -13.11 8.08
C SER A 443 -27.09 -12.24 8.54
N ASP A 444 -27.45 -12.30 9.82
CA ASP A 444 -28.54 -11.53 10.41
C ASP A 444 -28.34 -10.02 10.24
N HIS A 445 -27.11 -9.53 10.42
CA HIS A 445 -26.77 -8.13 10.18
C HIS A 445 -27.05 -7.72 8.73
N LEU A 446 -26.62 -8.53 7.76
CA LEU A 446 -26.79 -8.25 6.33
C LEU A 446 -28.26 -8.34 5.90
N PHE A 447 -29.05 -9.26 6.47
CA PHE A 447 -30.50 -9.35 6.23
C PHE A 447 -31.29 -8.19 6.87
N ALA A 448 -30.87 -7.71 8.03
CA ALA A 448 -31.50 -6.60 8.74
C ALA A 448 -31.18 -5.22 8.13
N GLN A 449 -30.18 -5.17 7.24
CA GLN A 449 -29.72 -3.92 6.65
C GLN A 449 -30.77 -3.27 5.75
N THR A 450 -31.01 -1.97 5.98
CA THR A 450 -31.93 -1.19 5.14
C THR A 450 -31.33 -0.96 3.76
N LYS A 451 -32.03 -1.42 2.72
CA LYS A 451 -31.64 -1.16 1.32
C LYS A 451 -31.69 0.33 1.03
N THR A 452 -30.62 0.84 0.43
CA THR A 452 -30.56 2.22 -0.06
C THR A 452 -30.40 2.21 -1.58
N PRO A 453 -30.85 3.25 -2.29
CA PRO A 453 -30.70 3.28 -3.74
C PRO A 453 -29.23 3.41 -4.14
N ALA A 454 -28.84 2.72 -5.22
CA ALA A 454 -27.59 2.95 -5.92
C ALA A 454 -27.62 4.25 -6.73
N ILE A 455 -26.44 4.74 -7.15
CA ILE A 455 -26.35 5.90 -8.06
C ILE A 455 -27.11 5.62 -9.37
N ALA A 456 -27.83 6.64 -9.85
CA ALA A 456 -28.65 6.54 -11.06
C ALA A 456 -27.83 6.30 -12.33
N THR A 457 -26.68 6.98 -12.45
CA THR A 457 -25.77 6.87 -13.60
C THR A 457 -24.39 6.41 -13.13
N PRO A 458 -24.15 5.09 -13.12
CA PRO A 458 -22.86 4.51 -12.76
C PRO A 458 -21.75 4.95 -13.71
N ILE A 459 -20.53 5.06 -13.18
CA ILE A 459 -19.32 5.38 -13.92
C ILE A 459 -18.36 4.18 -13.96
N LEU A 460 -17.40 4.23 -14.88
CA LEU A 460 -16.31 3.26 -14.93
C LEU A 460 -15.11 3.80 -14.12
N PRO A 461 -14.66 3.10 -13.06
CA PRO A 461 -13.48 3.51 -12.30
C PRO A 461 -12.22 3.21 -13.13
N LEU A 462 -11.70 4.24 -13.81
CA LEU A 462 -10.46 4.16 -14.60
C LEU A 462 -9.42 5.14 -14.07
N GLY A 463 -8.16 4.74 -14.15
CA GLY A 463 -7.01 5.56 -13.79
C GLY A 463 -6.43 5.23 -12.42
N SER A 464 -5.57 6.10 -11.92
CA SER A 464 -4.96 5.95 -10.60
C SER A 464 -6.02 6.03 -9.49
N ARG A 465 -5.71 5.52 -8.30
CA ARG A 465 -6.59 5.63 -7.12
C ARG A 465 -7.10 7.05 -6.87
N ARG A 466 -6.22 8.04 -7.07
CA ARG A 466 -6.55 9.47 -6.96
C ARG A 466 -7.56 9.93 -8.02
N GLN A 467 -7.35 9.54 -9.28
CA GLN A 467 -8.27 9.85 -10.37
C GLN A 467 -9.63 9.18 -10.15
N VAL A 468 -9.64 7.91 -9.72
CA VAL A 468 -10.87 7.19 -9.38
C VAL A 468 -11.59 7.86 -8.21
N ALA A 469 -10.89 8.25 -7.14
CA ALA A 469 -11.50 8.96 -6.02
C ALA A 469 -12.16 10.28 -6.46
N ARG A 470 -11.47 11.08 -7.28
CA ARG A 470 -12.01 12.34 -7.83
C ARG A 470 -13.23 12.14 -8.70
N LEU A 471 -13.14 11.23 -9.67
CA LEU A 471 -14.25 10.93 -10.58
C LEU A 471 -15.46 10.39 -9.81
N SER A 472 -15.22 9.50 -8.84
CA SER A 472 -16.27 8.92 -8.00
C SER A 472 -16.94 9.96 -7.13
N ALA A 473 -16.19 10.85 -6.48
CA ALA A 473 -16.79 11.91 -5.66
C ALA A 473 -17.67 12.85 -6.49
N LYS A 474 -17.21 13.24 -7.69
CA LYS A 474 -18.00 14.08 -8.62
C LYS A 474 -19.28 13.37 -9.06
N ALA A 475 -19.20 12.08 -9.37
CA ALA A 475 -20.38 11.29 -9.77
C ALA A 475 -21.39 11.12 -8.62
N LEU A 476 -20.90 10.87 -7.40
CA LEU A 476 -21.72 10.66 -6.21
C LEU A 476 -22.34 11.96 -5.68
N ASN A 477 -21.78 13.13 -6.02
CA ASN A 477 -22.19 14.44 -5.51
C ASN A 477 -22.39 15.47 -6.65
N PRO A 478 -23.36 15.26 -7.56
CA PRO A 478 -23.48 16.06 -8.79
C PRO A 478 -23.80 17.54 -8.57
N ASP A 479 -24.46 17.88 -7.46
CA ASP A 479 -24.90 19.25 -7.14
C ASP A 479 -23.96 19.97 -6.15
N VAL A 480 -22.87 19.32 -5.74
CA VAL A 480 -21.93 19.87 -4.77
C VAL A 480 -20.71 20.41 -5.49
N THR A 481 -20.33 21.65 -5.19
CA THR A 481 -19.11 22.27 -5.74
C THR A 481 -17.87 21.85 -4.95
N THR A 482 -17.96 21.85 -3.62
CA THR A 482 -16.86 21.58 -2.71
C THR A 482 -17.31 20.71 -1.55
N LEU A 483 -16.55 19.67 -1.25
CA LEU A 483 -16.79 18.76 -0.13
C LEU A 483 -15.74 18.98 0.97
N PRO A 484 -16.13 19.19 2.24
CA PRO A 484 -15.18 19.16 3.34
C PRO A 484 -14.68 17.73 3.56
N LEU A 485 -13.39 17.58 3.84
CA LEU A 485 -12.78 16.29 4.14
C LEU A 485 -12.21 16.27 5.57
N PRO A 486 -11.99 15.07 6.15
CA PRO A 486 -11.36 14.95 7.47
C PRO A 486 -9.96 15.56 7.50
N GLU A 487 -9.50 15.91 8.70
CA GLU A 487 -8.11 16.32 8.90
C GLU A 487 -7.15 15.23 8.39
N ASN A 488 -6.04 15.65 7.78
CA ASN A 488 -5.04 14.79 7.14
C ASN A 488 -5.51 14.05 5.87
N ALA A 489 -6.66 14.41 5.29
CA ALA A 489 -7.04 13.90 3.97
C ALA A 489 -5.97 14.23 2.91
N PRO A 490 -5.68 13.33 1.96
CA PRO A 490 -4.68 13.53 0.92
C PRO A 490 -5.13 14.47 -0.21
N TYR A 491 -6.23 15.18 -0.01
CA TYR A 491 -6.87 16.07 -0.96
C TYR A 491 -7.24 17.38 -0.27
N GLY A 492 -7.06 18.49 -0.97
CA GLY A 492 -7.41 19.79 -0.42
C GLY A 492 -6.72 20.94 -1.12
N ALA A 493 -7.11 22.13 -0.68
CA ALA A 493 -6.58 23.40 -1.14
C ALA A 493 -5.39 23.86 -0.29
N VAL A 494 -4.68 24.85 -0.83
CA VAL A 494 -3.66 25.63 -0.14
C VAL A 494 -4.16 27.05 -0.03
N ILE A 495 -4.34 27.54 1.21
CA ILE A 495 -4.78 28.91 1.48
C ILE A 495 -3.55 29.76 1.79
N VAL A 496 -3.45 30.89 1.09
CA VAL A 496 -2.33 31.84 1.20
C VAL A 496 -2.83 33.12 1.82
N ASP A 497 -2.19 33.54 2.91
CA ASP A 497 -2.31 34.89 3.45
C ASP A 497 -1.56 35.85 2.52
N THR A 498 -2.30 36.65 1.75
CA THR A 498 -1.74 37.58 0.75
C THR A 498 -0.98 38.73 1.39
N ASP A 499 -1.26 39.07 2.65
CA ASP A 499 -0.58 40.16 3.35
C ASP A 499 0.79 39.70 3.91
N ALA A 500 0.89 38.43 4.29
CA ALA A 500 2.15 37.82 4.76
C ALA A 500 3.02 37.28 3.61
N CYS A 501 2.42 36.88 2.49
CA CYS A 501 3.14 36.23 1.39
C CYS A 501 4.06 37.22 0.65
N THR A 502 5.36 36.93 0.63
CA THR A 502 6.38 37.75 -0.05
C THR A 502 6.70 37.30 -1.47
N LEU A 503 5.96 36.32 -2.01
CA LEU A 503 6.19 35.73 -3.34
C LEU A 503 7.65 35.28 -3.56
N CYS A 504 8.29 34.73 -2.51
CA CYS A 504 9.64 34.15 -2.60
C CYS A 504 9.69 32.82 -3.37
N LEU A 505 8.53 32.22 -3.65
CA LEU A 505 8.32 31.00 -4.45
C LEU A 505 9.03 29.72 -3.94
N ALA A 506 9.59 29.73 -2.73
CA ALA A 506 10.17 28.53 -2.11
C ALA A 506 9.19 27.34 -2.06
N CYS A 507 7.90 27.61 -1.84
CA CYS A 507 6.84 26.61 -1.85
C CYS A 507 6.59 25.99 -3.24
N ALA A 508 6.71 26.77 -4.31
CA ALA A 508 6.57 26.29 -5.69
C ALA A 508 7.80 25.45 -6.08
N SER A 509 9.01 25.94 -5.78
CA SER A 509 10.25 25.23 -6.12
C SER A 509 10.40 23.88 -5.42
N LEU A 510 9.83 23.72 -4.21
CA LEU A 510 9.91 22.48 -3.43
C LEU A 510 8.66 21.59 -3.56
N CYS A 511 7.64 21.99 -4.33
CA CYS A 511 6.41 21.21 -4.46
C CYS A 511 6.66 19.89 -5.21
N PRO A 512 6.56 18.71 -4.55
CA PRO A 512 6.98 17.45 -5.17
C PRO A 512 6.06 17.02 -6.31
N SER A 513 4.79 17.42 -6.30
CA SER A 513 3.81 17.11 -7.34
C SER A 513 3.65 18.22 -8.38
N GLY A 514 4.30 19.37 -8.19
CA GLY A 514 4.09 20.56 -9.04
C GLY A 514 2.71 21.20 -8.89
N ALA A 515 1.99 20.93 -7.79
CA ALA A 515 0.69 21.55 -7.51
C ALA A 515 0.78 23.07 -7.29
N LEU A 516 1.90 23.54 -6.74
CA LEU A 516 2.25 24.96 -6.68
C LEU A 516 3.23 25.27 -7.79
N GLY A 517 2.93 26.29 -8.58
CA GLY A 517 3.76 26.74 -9.70
C GLY A 517 4.02 28.24 -9.65
N ASP A 518 5.07 28.67 -10.33
CA ASP A 518 5.37 30.08 -10.57
C ASP A 518 4.81 30.55 -11.91
N ASN A 519 5.02 31.83 -12.21
CA ASN A 519 4.86 32.39 -13.55
C ASN A 519 6.17 33.08 -13.92
N VAL A 520 6.70 32.76 -15.11
CA VAL A 520 8.00 33.27 -15.58
C VAL A 520 7.93 34.78 -15.88
N ASP A 521 6.77 35.28 -16.27
CA ASP A 521 6.60 36.66 -16.73
C ASP A 521 6.14 37.61 -15.61
N LEU A 522 5.44 37.09 -14.60
CA LEU A 522 4.81 37.87 -13.54
C LEU A 522 5.06 37.27 -12.17
N PRO A 523 5.23 38.07 -11.10
CA PRO A 523 5.28 37.57 -9.73
C PRO A 523 3.92 37.00 -9.33
N GLN A 524 3.69 35.72 -9.63
CA GLN A 524 2.46 35.00 -9.31
C GLN A 524 2.78 33.65 -8.67
N LEU A 525 1.98 33.31 -7.66
CA LEU A 525 1.90 31.96 -7.12
C LEU A 525 0.63 31.29 -7.64
N ARG A 526 0.79 30.18 -8.36
CA ARG A 526 -0.30 29.42 -8.97
C ARG A 526 -0.52 28.10 -8.24
N PHE A 527 -1.76 27.61 -8.27
CA PHE A 527 -2.17 26.37 -7.60
C PHE A 527 -3.16 25.54 -8.43
N GLN A 528 -2.93 24.23 -8.45
CA GLN A 528 -3.85 23.24 -9.02
C GLN A 528 -4.19 22.18 -7.96
N GLU A 529 -5.47 22.09 -7.59
CA GLU A 529 -5.93 21.23 -6.48
C GLU A 529 -5.76 19.73 -6.81
N ASP A 530 -6.03 19.32 -8.04
CA ASP A 530 -5.90 17.91 -8.45
C ASP A 530 -4.49 17.37 -8.27
N ALA A 531 -3.46 18.19 -8.44
CA ALA A 531 -2.07 17.79 -8.23
C ALA A 531 -1.66 17.84 -6.74
N CYS A 532 -2.42 18.49 -5.85
CA CYS A 532 -2.00 18.73 -4.47
C CYS A 532 -2.10 17.47 -3.59
N LEU A 533 -0.99 17.05 -3.01
CA LEU A 533 -0.91 15.85 -2.17
C LEU A 533 -1.24 16.09 -0.69
N GLN A 534 -1.52 17.36 -0.30
CA GLN A 534 -1.64 17.78 1.10
C GLN A 534 -0.45 17.34 1.98
N CYS A 535 0.75 17.28 1.42
CA CYS A 535 1.96 16.77 2.10
C CYS A 535 2.57 17.73 3.15
N GLY A 536 2.05 18.94 3.31
CA GLY A 536 2.52 19.92 4.30
C GLY A 536 3.85 20.61 4.00
N LEU A 537 4.60 20.17 2.98
CA LEU A 537 5.93 20.73 2.70
C LEU A 537 5.90 22.25 2.45
N CYS A 538 4.92 22.74 1.69
CA CYS A 538 4.78 24.17 1.40
C CYS A 538 4.59 25.02 2.67
N ALA A 539 3.82 24.53 3.65
CA ALA A 539 3.64 25.19 4.94
C ALA A 539 4.93 25.16 5.77
N ASN A 540 5.64 24.02 5.76
CA ASN A 540 6.87 23.84 6.52
C ASN A 540 8.04 24.71 6.04
N VAL A 541 8.12 24.98 4.73
CA VAL A 541 9.22 25.75 4.11
C VAL A 541 8.92 27.23 3.97
N CYS A 542 7.68 27.67 4.22
CA CYS A 542 7.31 29.08 4.10
C CYS A 542 7.95 29.91 5.23
N PRO A 543 8.88 30.84 4.93
CA PRO A 543 9.56 31.63 5.97
C PRO A 543 8.60 32.59 6.68
N GLU A 544 7.56 33.05 5.98
CA GLU A 544 6.56 34.01 6.48
C GLU A 544 5.36 33.32 7.16
N LYS A 545 5.31 31.98 7.15
CA LYS A 545 4.17 31.17 7.65
C LYS A 545 2.82 31.58 7.03
N ALA A 546 2.83 32.01 5.77
CA ALA A 546 1.66 32.50 5.04
C ALA A 546 0.77 31.38 4.46
N ILE A 547 1.09 30.10 4.68
CA ILE A 547 0.43 28.97 4.01
C ILE A 547 -0.29 28.08 5.02
N THR A 548 -1.57 27.82 4.77
CA THR A 548 -2.41 26.88 5.53
C THR A 548 -3.00 25.81 4.60
N LEU A 549 -3.03 24.57 5.06
CA LEU A 549 -3.70 23.46 4.36
C LEU A 549 -5.19 23.44 4.68
N GLN A 550 -6.03 23.25 3.66
CA GLN A 550 -7.47 23.10 3.83
C GLN A 550 -7.93 21.76 3.22
N PRO A 551 -8.19 20.74 4.04
CA PRO A 551 -8.73 19.46 3.60
C PRO A 551 -10.11 19.66 2.95
N GLN A 552 -10.18 19.43 1.64
CA GLN A 552 -11.40 19.58 0.87
C GLN A 552 -11.31 18.82 -0.45
N PHE A 553 -12.44 18.76 -1.15
CA PHE A 553 -12.52 18.26 -2.51
C PHE A 553 -13.32 19.21 -3.38
N ASP A 554 -12.64 19.98 -4.23
CA ASP A 554 -13.27 20.75 -5.29
C ASP A 554 -13.70 19.82 -6.43
N LEU A 555 -15.00 19.73 -6.66
CA LEU A 555 -15.63 18.88 -7.67
C LEU A 555 -15.86 19.61 -8.99
N THR A 556 -15.54 20.90 -9.05
CA THR A 556 -15.62 21.72 -10.27
C THR A 556 -14.43 21.48 -11.18
N ASP A 557 -14.51 21.97 -12.43
CA ASP A 557 -13.41 21.85 -13.39
C ASP A 557 -12.23 22.79 -13.03
N ALA A 558 -12.42 23.73 -12.09
CA ALA A 558 -11.36 24.60 -11.59
C ALA A 558 -10.24 23.81 -10.90
N ALA A 559 -10.57 22.70 -10.23
CA ALA A 559 -9.60 21.80 -9.61
C ALA A 559 -8.54 21.24 -10.59
N LEU A 560 -8.89 21.17 -11.88
CA LEU A 560 -8.02 20.67 -12.96
C LEU A 560 -7.19 21.77 -13.63
N SER A 561 -7.39 23.03 -13.23
CA SER A 561 -6.74 24.19 -13.83
C SER A 561 -5.86 24.91 -12.81
N GLN A 562 -4.84 25.64 -13.29
CA GLN A 562 -4.05 26.51 -12.44
C GLN A 562 -4.84 27.78 -12.10
N THR A 563 -4.96 28.06 -10.81
CA THR A 563 -5.57 29.28 -10.26
C THR A 563 -4.49 30.14 -9.63
N VAL A 564 -4.65 31.47 -9.65
CA VAL A 564 -3.71 32.40 -9.01
C VAL A 564 -4.08 32.55 -7.54
N LEU A 565 -3.16 32.20 -6.64
CA LEU A 565 -3.34 32.35 -5.19
C LEU A 565 -2.89 33.71 -4.68
N ASN A 566 -1.80 34.24 -5.25
CA ASN A 566 -1.31 35.59 -4.95
C ASN A 566 -0.58 36.15 -6.17
N GLU A 567 -0.69 37.47 -6.37
CA GLU A 567 0.01 38.20 -7.42
C GLU A 567 0.39 39.59 -6.97
N GLU A 568 1.53 40.07 -7.44
CA GLU A 568 1.98 41.45 -7.19
C GLU A 568 2.57 42.07 -8.45
N GLU A 569 2.65 43.40 -8.46
CA GLU A 569 3.32 44.13 -9.53
C GLU A 569 4.82 43.78 -9.58
N PRO A 570 5.37 43.49 -10.77
CA PRO A 570 6.80 43.35 -10.95
C PRO A 570 7.53 44.69 -10.85
N PHE A 571 8.78 44.67 -10.39
CA PHE A 571 9.62 45.87 -10.41
C PHE A 571 10.22 46.08 -11.81
N ALA A 572 10.11 47.29 -12.37
CA ALA A 572 10.72 47.63 -13.64
C ALA A 572 12.17 48.13 -13.41
N CYS A 573 13.14 47.50 -14.08
CA CYS A 573 14.55 47.91 -14.02
C CYS A 573 14.70 49.40 -14.36
N ILE A 574 15.38 50.15 -13.47
CA ILE A 574 15.59 51.59 -13.64
C ILE A 574 16.49 51.96 -14.83
N GLU A 575 17.21 50.99 -15.40
CA GLU A 575 18.13 51.19 -16.53
C GLU A 575 17.49 50.78 -17.87
N CYS A 576 16.95 49.56 -17.97
CA CYS A 576 16.45 49.00 -19.24
C CYS A 576 14.94 48.77 -19.28
N GLY A 577 14.22 48.96 -18.16
CA GLY A 577 12.78 48.73 -18.07
C GLY A 577 12.32 47.27 -18.02
N SER A 578 13.24 46.30 -18.06
CA SER A 578 12.88 44.88 -17.93
C SER A 578 12.24 44.60 -16.57
N LEU A 579 11.16 43.83 -16.56
CA LEU A 579 10.45 43.43 -15.35
C LEU A 579 11.24 42.36 -14.59
N PHE A 580 11.46 42.55 -13.29
CA PHE A 580 12.12 41.56 -12.44
C PHE A 580 11.67 41.70 -10.98
N GLY A 581 11.57 40.56 -10.28
CA GLY A 581 11.27 40.52 -8.85
C GLY A 581 9.90 41.11 -8.47
N VAL A 582 9.61 41.05 -7.17
CA VAL A 582 8.38 41.58 -6.58
C VAL A 582 8.61 43.03 -6.15
N LYS A 583 7.78 43.96 -6.61
CA LYS A 583 7.97 45.41 -6.36
C LYS A 583 8.09 45.74 -4.87
N SER A 584 7.16 45.26 -4.05
CA SER A 584 7.14 45.49 -2.60
C SER A 584 8.43 45.00 -1.91
N THR A 585 8.98 43.87 -2.37
CA THR A 585 10.20 43.29 -1.82
C THR A 585 11.43 44.10 -2.22
N VAL A 586 11.54 44.54 -3.47
CA VAL A 586 12.64 45.41 -3.92
C VAL A 586 12.63 46.73 -3.17
N GLU A 587 11.45 47.32 -2.98
CA GLU A 587 11.27 48.57 -2.21
C GLU A 587 11.65 48.39 -0.73
N ARG A 588 11.17 47.32 -0.08
CA ARG A 588 11.49 47.00 1.32
C ARG A 588 12.96 46.69 1.55
N ILE A 589 13.61 45.96 0.63
CA ILE A 589 15.05 45.68 0.69
C ILE A 589 15.83 46.98 0.53
N THR A 590 15.44 47.82 -0.43
CA THR A 590 16.04 49.13 -0.65
C THR A 590 15.96 49.99 0.62
N GLU A 591 14.78 50.06 1.25
CA GLU A 591 14.58 50.81 2.49
C GLU A 591 15.41 50.26 3.65
N LYS A 592 15.43 48.94 3.86
CA LYS A 592 16.18 48.32 4.96
C LYS A 592 17.69 48.42 4.80
N LEU A 593 18.22 48.31 3.58
CA LEU A 593 19.66 48.34 3.32
C LEU A 593 20.20 49.76 3.16
N ALA A 594 19.36 50.71 2.75
CA ALA A 594 19.71 52.12 2.71
C ALA A 594 20.19 52.56 4.10
N ASN A 595 21.46 52.95 4.18
CA ASN A 595 22.12 53.47 5.39
C ASN A 595 22.37 52.48 6.54
N ASN A 596 21.99 51.20 6.42
CA ASN A 596 22.19 50.20 7.49
C ASN A 596 23.27 49.15 7.18
N HIS A 597 23.83 49.13 5.96
CA HIS A 597 24.87 48.17 5.58
C HIS A 597 26.01 48.85 4.82
N ALA A 598 27.25 48.64 5.27
CA ALA A 598 28.44 49.30 4.74
C ALA A 598 28.61 49.19 3.20
N MET A 599 28.15 48.09 2.61
CA MET A 599 28.20 47.85 1.16
C MET A 599 27.20 48.71 0.35
N PHE A 600 26.12 49.19 0.97
CA PHE A 600 25.04 49.96 0.32
C PHE A 600 24.97 51.41 0.83
N SER A 601 26.12 51.94 1.26
CA SER A 601 26.24 53.28 1.82
C SER A 601 26.21 54.39 0.75
N SER A 602 26.48 54.05 -0.52
CA SER A 602 26.47 55.01 -1.62
C SER A 602 25.16 54.95 -2.42
N PRO A 603 24.68 56.09 -2.95
CA PRO A 603 23.46 56.13 -3.77
C PRO A 603 23.50 55.19 -4.98
N ASP A 604 24.67 55.02 -5.60
CA ASP A 604 24.83 54.14 -6.76
C ASP A 604 24.83 52.65 -6.38
N ALA A 605 25.28 52.30 -5.17
CA ALA A 605 25.15 50.93 -4.67
C ALA A 605 23.70 50.54 -4.38
N ILE A 606 22.87 51.49 -3.92
CA ILE A 606 21.44 51.28 -3.69
C ILE A 606 20.70 51.06 -5.03
N LYS A 607 21.02 51.87 -6.05
CA LYS A 607 20.45 51.71 -7.40
C LYS A 607 20.68 50.32 -8.00
N MET A 608 21.80 49.65 -7.67
CA MET A 608 22.06 48.29 -8.13
C MET A 608 21.04 47.25 -7.64
N ILE A 609 20.34 47.50 -6.52
CA ILE A 609 19.26 46.62 -6.04
C ILE A 609 18.03 46.73 -6.96
N GLN A 610 17.84 47.89 -7.58
CA GLN A 610 16.73 48.23 -8.48
C GLN A 610 17.03 47.93 -9.97
N MET A 611 18.12 47.25 -10.25
CA MET A 611 18.53 46.83 -11.60
C MET A 611 18.35 45.32 -11.79
N CYS A 612 17.97 44.90 -13.00
CA CYS A 612 17.94 43.48 -13.36
C CYS A 612 19.36 42.88 -13.34
N ASP A 613 19.44 41.55 -13.37
CA ASP A 613 20.69 40.78 -13.38
C ASP A 613 21.73 41.29 -14.40
N ASN A 614 21.33 41.52 -15.64
CA ASN A 614 22.21 42.00 -16.71
C ASN A 614 22.71 43.43 -16.46
N CYS A 615 21.80 44.36 -16.14
CA CYS A 615 22.16 45.75 -15.86
C CYS A 615 23.03 45.87 -14.60
N ARG A 616 22.77 45.06 -13.59
CA ARG A 616 23.55 45.01 -12.35
C ARG A 616 24.97 44.51 -12.59
N ILE A 617 25.16 43.44 -13.37
CA ILE A 617 26.49 42.95 -13.76
C ILE A 617 27.24 44.01 -14.54
N ASN A 618 26.57 44.67 -15.49
CA ASN A 618 27.17 45.72 -16.30
C ASN A 618 27.63 46.92 -15.44
N ALA A 619 26.77 47.39 -14.53
CA ALA A 619 27.09 48.47 -13.60
C ALA A 619 28.27 48.10 -12.69
N GLN A 620 28.31 46.86 -12.19
CA GLN A 620 29.40 46.37 -11.34
C GLN A 620 30.73 46.25 -12.10
N TYR A 621 30.69 45.79 -13.35
CA TYR A 621 31.87 45.69 -14.22
C TYR A 621 32.49 47.06 -14.54
N HIS A 622 31.65 48.08 -14.67
CA HIS A 622 32.09 49.46 -14.93
C HIS A 622 32.33 50.29 -13.66
N SER A 623 32.24 49.69 -12.47
CA SER A 623 32.53 50.38 -11.20
C SER A 623 34.04 50.56 -10.97
N GLU A 624 34.42 51.64 -10.26
CA GLU A 624 35.84 51.94 -9.97
C GLU A 624 36.54 50.84 -9.14
N ASN A 625 35.78 50.10 -8.33
CA ASN A 625 36.25 48.96 -7.54
C ASN A 625 35.79 47.62 -8.14
N ASN A 626 35.82 47.48 -9.47
CA ASN A 626 35.44 46.24 -10.13
C ASN A 626 36.33 45.06 -9.68
N PRO A 627 35.79 44.01 -9.04
CA PRO A 627 36.57 42.84 -8.62
C PRO A 627 37.13 42.02 -9.79
N PHE A 628 36.66 42.26 -11.01
CA PHE A 628 37.13 41.67 -12.26
C PHE A 628 38.19 42.54 -12.98
N ALA A 629 38.57 43.69 -12.42
CA ALA A 629 39.64 44.51 -12.98
C ALA A 629 40.98 43.77 -12.87
N ALA A 630 41.49 43.27 -14.00
CA ALA A 630 42.85 42.78 -14.08
C ALA A 630 43.82 43.97 -14.04
N GLY A 631 44.95 43.82 -13.34
CA GLY A 631 46.05 44.79 -13.40
C GLY A 631 46.57 44.95 -14.83
N GLU A 632 47.31 46.04 -15.10
CA GLU A 632 47.93 46.26 -16.42
C GLU A 632 48.64 44.99 -16.90
N ARG A 633 48.28 44.53 -18.10
CA ARG A 633 48.88 43.34 -18.70
C ARG A 633 50.40 43.52 -18.66
N PRO A 634 51.16 42.64 -17.99
CA PRO A 634 52.60 42.81 -17.85
C PRO A 634 53.22 43.04 -19.22
N ARG A 635 54.04 44.08 -19.35
CA ARG A 635 54.71 44.37 -20.63
C ARG A 635 55.44 43.11 -21.08
N PRO A 636 55.24 42.64 -22.33
CA PRO A 636 56.00 41.53 -22.86
C PRO A 636 57.49 41.83 -22.73
N ARG A 637 58.22 41.02 -21.96
CA ARG A 637 59.67 41.20 -21.81
C ARG A 637 60.33 41.00 -23.16
N THR A 638 61.07 42.00 -23.61
CA THR A 638 61.88 41.89 -24.83
C THR A 638 63.23 41.27 -24.50
N THR A 639 63.97 40.83 -25.53
CA THR A 639 65.36 40.37 -25.36
C THR A 639 66.25 41.44 -24.71
N ASP A 640 65.96 42.72 -24.98
CA ASP A 640 66.69 43.87 -24.39
C ASP A 640 66.48 43.99 -22.87
N ASP A 641 65.28 43.62 -22.36
CA ASP A 641 64.99 43.56 -20.92
C ASP A 641 65.76 42.43 -20.21
N TYR A 642 66.26 41.45 -20.97
CA TYR A 642 67.12 40.37 -20.47
C TYR A 642 68.59 40.79 -20.45
N LEU A 643 69.05 41.50 -21.49
CA LEU A 643 70.44 41.94 -21.63
C LEU A 643 70.79 43.09 -20.66
N SER A 644 69.86 43.99 -20.37
CA SER A 644 70.06 45.12 -19.44
C SER A 644 70.28 44.72 -17.97
N LYS A 645 70.03 43.46 -17.59
CA LYS A 645 70.23 42.93 -16.23
C LYS A 645 71.48 42.06 -16.06
N ARG A 646 72.26 41.80 -17.10
CA ARG A 646 73.55 41.09 -17.00
C ARG A 646 74.68 42.09 -16.69
N LYS A 647 75.24 42.04 -15.48
CA LYS A 647 76.43 42.81 -15.06
C LYS A 647 77.73 42.09 -15.47
N ASP A 648 77.80 41.69 -16.73
CA ASP A 648 78.96 40.97 -17.28
C ASP A 648 79.59 41.78 -18.43
N HIS A 649 79.91 43.04 -18.18
CA HIS A 649 80.92 43.84 -18.90
C HIS A 649 81.57 44.84 -17.96
#